data_AF-A0A8C5FDL2-F1
#
_entry.id   AF-A0A8C5FDL2-F1
#
_cell.length_a   1.000
_cell.length_b   1.000
_cell.length_c   1.000
_cell.angle_alpha   90.00
_cell.angle_beta   90.00
_cell.angle_gamma   90.00
#
_symmetry.space_group_name_H-M   'P 1'
#
loop_
_entity.id
_entity.type
_entity.pdbx_description
1 polymer ?
#
loop_
_entity_poly.entity_id
_entity_poly.type
_entity_poly.pdbx_seq_one_letter_code
_entity_poly.pdbx_strand_id
1 'polypeptide(L)'
;MCLSETWQREEEFIHLNELCQAGCSAVGKPRPCRRGGGLAVVYKDSCTCKVTQTQEYTSFESQMVRVGSSNPFYCVSIYRPPGPAAVFLKDFSDFLTSIISLESVLILGDFNLHVDDSSSCSAKELLSLTEAFNFEQHVSEPTHQKGHILDLVFTLGLDISNVSVQDVHLSDHCFVLFDLHFSPEPKPLEVRSQRRVISANTADSFSAMFDPLLFMDCLDVDNFMHCFTKQCVKILDQVAPVKSNLSIQKKVCPWTNEVTLSLKRLCRKTERLWKATNLEVHRLYLRDLVSSYNEMVENARSDYIRRLVTVNKKNPKVLFDTINSLVCSAAPVTPVFCEADSNALLRFFTDKIKMIKEKIPPLLCGTPAVIEPVSSLWSSFKSVTLTDISALVTKMKPSSCSSDVLPCRLFVKVFDVIGPWVTKMVNLSLSTGVFPSTFKHAIVEPLLKKTGLDPTVLSNFRPISKLPLLSKILEKVVSEQLSLFLDQGNIHETFQSGFRKLHSTETALLKVSSDIMMSADSGKCTVLVLLDLSSAFDTFDHQILLRRLRDEVGLSGSVLHWFSSYLSGRCFSVTVNQIRSESADLLCVVPQGSVLGPVLFLLYLIPLGKIIQGFPDVSYHMFADDIQLYCSFKPTELQRLSSLVQCLVEIKHWLSDNTLQLNEDKTETLVIAPDDSIPGINQYLGDLGQSVKPSLRNLGVVFDKDMS
;
A
#
# COMPACT_ATOMS: atom_id res chain seq x y z
N MET A 1 2.79 25.48 -11.89
CA MET A 1 3.75 25.66 -13.00
C MET A 1 3.50 24.55 -13.98
N CYS A 2 3.24 24.88 -15.24
CA CYS A 2 3.04 23.90 -16.30
C CYS A 2 4.21 23.99 -17.26
N LEU A 3 4.70 22.84 -17.70
CA LEU A 3 5.88 22.68 -18.52
C LEU A 3 5.49 21.92 -19.78
N SER A 4 5.88 22.46 -20.91
CA SER A 4 5.80 21.82 -22.23
C SER A 4 7.18 21.29 -22.62
N GLU A 5 7.22 20.29 -23.49
CA GLU A 5 8.45 19.63 -23.92
C GLU A 5 9.32 19.15 -22.75
N THR A 6 8.83 18.19 -21.96
CA THR A 6 9.59 17.65 -20.82
C THR A 6 10.67 16.64 -21.21
N TRP A 7 10.60 16.08 -22.42
CA TRP A 7 11.48 15.04 -22.97
C TRP A 7 11.54 13.75 -22.15
N GLN A 8 10.56 13.53 -21.28
CA GLN A 8 10.49 12.37 -20.39
C GLN A 8 9.97 11.12 -21.11
N ARG A 9 10.49 9.96 -20.73
CA ARG A 9 9.96 8.65 -21.13
C ARG A 9 9.02 8.07 -20.08
N GLU A 10 8.15 7.16 -20.51
CA GLU A 10 7.17 6.50 -19.64
C GLU A 10 7.79 5.73 -18.48
N GLU A 11 9.04 5.31 -18.59
CA GLU A 11 9.77 4.56 -17.56
C GLU A 11 10.67 5.44 -16.67
N GLU A 12 10.78 6.75 -16.97
CA GLU A 12 11.74 7.67 -16.34
C GLU A 12 11.10 8.56 -15.26
N PHE A 13 10.43 7.94 -14.28
CA PHE A 13 9.79 8.64 -13.15
C PHE A 13 10.76 9.34 -12.18
N ILE A 14 12.04 8.96 -12.25
CA ILE A 14 13.15 9.47 -11.45
C ILE A 14 13.24 11.01 -11.57
N HIS A 15 13.14 11.54 -12.79
CA HIS A 15 13.31 12.97 -13.04
C HIS A 15 12.17 13.84 -12.51
N LEU A 16 10.90 13.41 -12.64
CA LEU A 16 9.74 14.14 -12.10
C LEU A 16 9.80 14.23 -10.56
N ASN A 17 10.12 13.13 -9.90
CA ASN A 17 10.24 13.08 -8.43
C ASN A 17 11.35 13.99 -7.91
N GLU A 18 12.40 14.23 -8.69
CA GLU A 18 13.55 15.07 -8.32
C GLU A 18 13.34 16.57 -8.55
N LEU A 19 12.57 16.92 -9.58
CA LEU A 19 12.26 18.31 -9.92
C LEU A 19 11.35 18.97 -8.86
N CYS A 20 10.64 18.17 -8.06
CA CYS A 20 9.77 18.64 -7.00
C CYS A 20 10.54 19.10 -5.77
N GLN A 21 10.54 20.41 -5.53
CA GLN A 21 11.00 20.98 -4.26
C GLN A 21 10.08 20.52 -3.10
N ALA A 22 10.61 20.50 -1.87
CA ALA A 22 9.82 20.19 -0.67
C ALA A 22 8.55 21.06 -0.57
N GLY A 23 7.40 20.42 -0.44
CA GLY A 23 6.08 21.08 -0.43
C GLY A 23 5.44 21.22 -1.81
N CYS A 24 6.02 20.60 -2.85
CA CYS A 24 5.47 20.52 -4.19
C CYS A 24 5.45 19.08 -4.70
N SER A 25 4.47 18.80 -5.56
CA SER A 25 4.29 17.55 -6.29
C SER A 25 4.22 17.85 -7.78
N ALA A 26 4.51 16.86 -8.62
CA ALA A 26 4.41 16.97 -10.07
C ALA A 26 3.70 15.77 -10.66
N VAL A 27 2.97 16.02 -11.74
CA VAL A 27 2.37 15.00 -12.60
C VAL A 27 2.86 15.25 -14.01
N GLY A 28 3.24 14.20 -14.72
CA GLY A 28 3.74 14.29 -16.09
C GLY A 28 3.06 13.31 -17.02
N LYS A 29 3.00 13.68 -18.30
CA LYS A 29 2.52 12.84 -19.41
C LYS A 29 3.64 12.75 -20.45
N PRO A 30 4.44 11.67 -20.44
CA PRO A 30 5.48 11.43 -21.43
C PRO A 30 4.88 11.00 -22.77
N ARG A 31 5.66 11.09 -23.85
CA ARG A 31 5.27 10.53 -25.16
C ARG A 31 5.66 9.05 -25.24
N PRO A 32 4.73 8.14 -25.61
CA PRO A 32 5.04 6.71 -25.69
C PRO A 32 5.89 6.32 -26.91
N CYS A 33 5.69 6.97 -28.07
CA CYS A 33 6.18 6.45 -29.36
C CYS A 33 7.14 7.37 -30.14
N ARG A 34 7.55 8.54 -29.61
CA ARG A 34 8.43 9.50 -30.31
C ARG A 34 9.48 10.10 -29.38
N ARG A 35 10.65 10.43 -29.95
CA ARG A 35 11.72 11.13 -29.23
C ARG A 35 11.38 12.62 -29.12
N GLY A 36 11.36 13.16 -27.89
CA GLY A 36 11.03 14.55 -27.58
C GLY A 36 9.54 14.83 -27.42
N GLY A 37 9.20 15.90 -26.68
CA GLY A 37 7.83 16.24 -26.26
C GLY A 37 7.51 15.84 -24.81
N GLY A 38 6.23 15.88 -24.42
CA GLY A 38 5.76 15.58 -23.07
C GLY A 38 5.34 16.82 -22.28
N LEU A 39 4.42 16.62 -21.34
CA LEU A 39 3.85 17.67 -20.49
C LEU A 39 4.13 17.38 -19.02
N ALA A 40 4.31 18.41 -18.19
CA ALA A 40 4.30 18.26 -16.74
C ALA A 40 3.63 19.44 -16.04
N VAL A 41 2.91 19.14 -14.95
CA VAL A 41 2.29 20.12 -14.07
C VAL A 41 2.87 19.95 -12.68
N VAL A 42 3.51 21.00 -12.18
CA VAL A 42 4.06 21.12 -10.82
C VAL A 42 3.15 22.00 -9.97
N TYR A 43 2.70 21.48 -8.84
CA TYR A 43 1.77 22.14 -7.92
C TYR A 43 2.25 22.01 -6.47
N LYS A 44 1.75 22.89 -5.59
CA LYS A 44 2.04 22.81 -4.15
C LYS A 44 1.23 21.69 -3.51
N ASP A 45 1.80 20.98 -2.55
CA ASP A 45 1.13 19.89 -1.81
C ASP A 45 -0.10 20.39 -1.02
N SER A 46 -0.19 21.70 -0.78
CA SER A 46 -1.36 22.34 -0.18
C SER A 46 -2.57 22.41 -1.11
N CYS A 47 -2.40 22.16 -2.41
CA CYS A 47 -3.46 22.16 -3.39
C CYS A 47 -3.86 20.72 -3.72
N THR A 48 -5.14 20.40 -3.56
CA THR A 48 -5.70 19.12 -3.98
C THR A 48 -5.75 19.08 -5.50
N CYS A 49 -4.92 18.24 -6.13
CA CYS A 49 -4.85 18.11 -7.59
C CYS A 49 -5.09 16.66 -8.02
N LYS A 50 -5.98 16.43 -8.98
CA LYS A 50 -6.30 15.11 -9.55
C LYS A 50 -6.11 15.14 -11.06
N VAL A 51 -5.30 14.22 -11.59
CA VAL A 51 -5.19 14.01 -13.03
C VAL A 51 -6.50 13.42 -13.56
N THR A 52 -7.03 14.01 -14.62
CA THR A 52 -8.22 13.51 -15.31
C THR A 52 -7.82 13.03 -16.70
N GLN A 53 -8.39 11.91 -17.14
CA GLN A 53 -8.16 11.42 -18.49
C GLN A 53 -8.86 12.35 -19.49
N THR A 54 -8.11 12.77 -20.50
CA THR A 54 -8.62 13.47 -21.69
C THR A 54 -8.57 12.53 -22.88
N GLN A 55 -9.43 12.79 -23.87
CA GLN A 55 -9.31 12.16 -25.17
C GLN A 55 -7.94 12.48 -25.78
N GLU A 56 -7.34 11.49 -26.45
CA GLU A 56 -6.06 11.68 -27.11
C GLU A 56 -6.27 12.19 -28.54
N TYR A 57 -5.50 13.21 -28.90
CA TYR A 57 -5.51 13.83 -30.22
C TYR A 57 -4.15 13.65 -30.88
N THR A 58 -4.14 13.61 -32.21
CA THR A 58 -2.90 13.37 -32.97
C THR A 58 -2.11 14.65 -33.24
N SER A 59 -2.78 15.81 -33.19
CA SER A 59 -2.22 17.11 -33.54
C SER A 59 -1.65 17.91 -32.37
N PHE A 60 -2.01 17.57 -31.12
CA PHE A 60 -1.47 18.21 -29.91
C PHE A 60 -1.47 17.27 -28.71
N GLU A 61 -0.65 17.59 -27.73
CA GLU A 61 -0.64 16.93 -26.43
C GLU A 61 -1.46 17.72 -25.42
N SER A 62 -2.19 16.99 -24.56
CA SER A 62 -2.96 17.57 -23.47
C SER A 62 -2.79 16.80 -22.17
N GLN A 63 -2.71 17.54 -21.07
CA GLN A 63 -2.75 17.03 -19.70
C GLN A 63 -3.72 17.86 -18.88
N MET A 64 -4.83 17.25 -18.46
CA MET A 64 -5.83 17.89 -17.61
C MET A 64 -5.66 17.52 -16.15
N VAL A 65 -5.73 18.51 -15.29
CA VAL A 65 -5.65 18.38 -13.82
C VAL A 65 -6.82 19.15 -13.21
N ARG A 66 -7.68 18.45 -12.47
CA ARG A 66 -8.71 19.04 -11.62
C ARG A 66 -8.06 19.59 -10.36
N VAL A 67 -8.28 20.86 -10.04
CA VAL A 67 -7.71 21.56 -8.88
C VAL A 67 -8.82 21.95 -7.91
N GLY A 68 -8.69 21.54 -6.65
CA GLY A 68 -9.65 21.77 -5.57
C GLY A 68 -10.77 20.73 -5.46
N SER A 69 -11.44 20.71 -4.31
CA SER A 69 -12.56 19.81 -4.00
C SER A 69 -13.90 20.55 -3.97
N SER A 70 -13.95 21.73 -3.33
CA SER A 70 -15.12 22.62 -3.28
C SER A 70 -14.99 23.70 -4.36
N ASN A 71 -15.90 23.70 -5.33
CA ASN A 71 -15.84 24.53 -6.55
C ASN A 71 -14.52 24.35 -7.32
N PRO A 72 -14.27 23.14 -7.86
CA PRO A 72 -13.03 22.84 -8.56
C PRO A 72 -12.93 23.60 -9.89
N PHE A 73 -11.70 23.87 -10.33
CA PHE A 73 -11.43 24.27 -11.71
C PHE A 73 -10.53 23.25 -12.41
N TYR A 74 -10.53 23.28 -13.74
CA TYR A 74 -9.76 22.34 -14.56
C TYR A 74 -8.62 23.07 -15.26
N CYS A 75 -7.38 22.70 -14.91
CA CYS A 75 -6.18 23.20 -15.57
C CYS A 75 -5.78 22.24 -16.69
N VAL A 76 -5.72 22.72 -17.92
CA VAL A 76 -5.32 21.96 -19.11
C VAL A 76 -4.01 22.53 -19.61
N SER A 77 -2.94 21.74 -19.53
CA SER A 77 -1.68 22.05 -20.19
C SER A 77 -1.71 21.51 -21.61
N ILE A 78 -1.40 22.34 -22.60
CA ILE A 78 -1.36 21.99 -24.01
C ILE A 78 0.03 22.22 -24.58
N TYR A 79 0.48 21.30 -25.41
CA TYR A 79 1.63 21.51 -26.28
C TYR A 79 1.26 21.08 -27.69
N ARG A 80 1.31 22.02 -28.63
CA ARG A 80 1.10 21.74 -30.05
C ARG A 80 2.47 21.60 -30.73
N PRO A 81 2.84 20.40 -31.21
CA PRO A 81 4.06 20.23 -31.99
C PRO A 81 3.96 20.91 -33.37
N PRO A 82 5.08 21.21 -34.02
CA PRO A 82 5.07 21.69 -35.40
C PRO A 82 4.30 20.73 -36.33
N GLY A 83 3.31 21.24 -37.06
CA GLY A 83 2.45 20.44 -37.92
C GLY A 83 1.36 21.26 -38.62
N PRO A 84 0.46 20.62 -39.40
CA PRO A 84 -0.61 21.32 -40.11
C PRO A 84 -1.60 21.98 -39.14
N ALA A 85 -1.77 23.30 -39.22
CA ALA A 85 -2.65 24.05 -38.34
C ALA A 85 -4.14 23.67 -38.49
N ALA A 86 -4.59 23.33 -39.70
CA ALA A 86 -5.98 22.92 -39.95
C ALA A 86 -6.38 21.64 -39.21
N VAL A 87 -5.47 20.67 -39.09
CA VAL A 87 -5.73 19.42 -38.34
C VAL A 87 -5.83 19.72 -36.86
N PHE A 88 -4.94 20.59 -36.35
CA PHE A 88 -4.99 21.05 -34.97
C PHE A 88 -6.30 21.76 -34.64
N LEU A 89 -6.75 22.71 -35.48
CA LEU A 89 -7.96 23.49 -35.21
C LEU A 89 -9.21 22.60 -35.15
N LYS A 90 -9.27 21.57 -35.99
CA LYS A 90 -10.33 20.55 -35.94
C LYS A 90 -10.29 19.75 -34.63
N ASP A 91 -9.14 19.15 -34.32
CA ASP A 91 -8.96 18.35 -33.11
C ASP A 91 -9.20 19.20 -31.84
N PHE A 92 -8.77 20.47 -31.86
CA PHE A 92 -8.95 21.42 -30.77
C PHE A 92 -10.42 21.83 -30.59
N SER A 93 -11.19 21.97 -31.67
CA SER A 93 -12.64 22.17 -31.61
C SER A 93 -13.37 20.97 -30.99
N ASP A 94 -12.99 19.75 -31.39
CA ASP A 94 -13.51 18.51 -30.79
C ASP A 94 -13.16 18.45 -29.29
N PHE A 95 -11.95 18.88 -28.92
CA PHE A 95 -11.52 19.00 -27.53
C PHE A 95 -12.35 20.02 -26.74
N LEU A 96 -12.55 21.24 -27.24
CA LEU A 96 -13.37 22.26 -26.58
C LEU A 96 -14.81 21.77 -26.38
N THR A 97 -15.35 21.04 -27.35
CA THR A 97 -16.67 20.39 -27.24
C THR A 97 -16.71 19.34 -26.12
N SER A 98 -15.63 18.57 -25.93
CA SER A 98 -15.55 17.57 -24.87
C SER A 98 -15.55 18.16 -23.46
N ILE A 99 -15.09 19.39 -23.29
CA ILE A 99 -14.98 20.08 -22.00
C ILE A 99 -16.10 21.12 -21.77
N ILE A 100 -17.09 21.19 -22.65
CA ILE A 100 -18.16 22.20 -22.59
C ILE A 100 -19.02 22.12 -21.33
N SER A 101 -19.06 20.97 -20.67
CA SER A 101 -19.79 20.75 -19.41
C SER A 101 -19.07 21.30 -18.17
N LEU A 102 -17.84 21.79 -18.32
CA LEU A 102 -17.02 22.30 -17.24
C LEU A 102 -17.26 23.81 -17.07
N GLU A 103 -17.55 24.25 -15.85
CA GLU A 103 -17.89 25.65 -15.55
C GLU A 103 -16.65 26.56 -15.41
N SER A 104 -15.54 26.02 -14.89
CA SER A 104 -14.30 26.76 -14.64
C SER A 104 -13.09 26.04 -15.24
N VAL A 105 -12.50 26.62 -16.29
CA VAL A 105 -11.41 26.00 -17.05
C VAL A 105 -10.29 27.01 -17.31
N LEU A 106 -9.06 26.54 -17.13
CA LEU A 106 -7.82 27.24 -17.46
C LEU A 106 -7.07 26.41 -18.51
N ILE A 107 -6.93 26.91 -19.74
CA ILE A 107 -6.13 26.27 -20.79
C ILE A 107 -4.86 27.09 -20.97
N LEU A 108 -3.69 26.45 -20.94
CA LEU A 108 -2.42 27.13 -21.11
C LEU A 108 -1.38 26.23 -21.78
N GLY A 109 -0.35 26.86 -22.34
CA GLY A 109 0.85 26.17 -22.82
C GLY A 109 1.30 26.72 -24.16
N ASP A 110 2.10 25.93 -24.88
CA ASP A 110 2.73 26.36 -26.13
C ASP A 110 1.92 25.85 -27.33
N PHE A 111 1.32 26.79 -28.06
CA PHE A 111 0.48 26.50 -29.22
C PHE A 111 1.28 26.52 -30.53
N ASN A 112 2.55 26.95 -30.55
CA ASN A 112 3.35 27.06 -31.77
C ASN A 112 2.59 27.73 -32.94
N LEU A 113 1.80 28.76 -32.63
CA LEU A 113 1.04 29.57 -33.58
C LEU A 113 1.32 31.03 -33.25
N HIS A 114 1.68 31.81 -34.26
CA HIS A 114 2.04 33.22 -34.09
C HIS A 114 0.76 34.05 -33.94
N VAL A 115 0.27 34.22 -32.71
CA VAL A 115 -1.00 34.92 -32.46
C VAL A 115 -0.86 36.45 -32.64
N ASP A 116 0.37 36.96 -32.53
CA ASP A 116 0.74 38.33 -32.87
C ASP A 116 0.69 38.64 -34.38
N ASP A 117 0.77 37.61 -35.24
CA ASP A 117 0.80 37.81 -36.68
C ASP A 117 -0.62 37.99 -37.26
N SER A 118 -0.98 39.26 -37.49
CA SER A 118 -2.25 39.63 -38.11
C SER A 118 -2.50 39.04 -39.52
N SER A 119 -1.48 38.48 -40.18
CA SER A 119 -1.62 37.81 -41.47
C SER A 119 -1.91 36.30 -41.34
N SER A 120 -1.75 35.72 -40.15
CA SER A 120 -1.98 34.31 -39.88
C SER A 120 -3.47 33.97 -39.81
N CYS A 121 -4.00 33.33 -40.86
CA CYS A 121 -5.40 32.85 -40.87
C CYS A 121 -5.68 31.85 -39.74
N SER A 122 -4.72 30.96 -39.44
CA SER A 122 -4.89 29.94 -38.40
C SER A 122 -4.89 30.51 -36.98
N ALA A 123 -4.15 31.59 -36.72
CA ALA A 123 -4.21 32.28 -35.44
C ALA A 123 -5.56 32.97 -35.23
N LYS A 124 -6.09 33.62 -36.26
CA LYS A 124 -7.45 34.21 -36.22
C LYS A 124 -8.52 33.16 -35.99
N GLU A 125 -8.44 32.04 -36.69
CA GLU A 125 -9.37 30.93 -36.53
C GLU A 125 -9.31 30.33 -35.11
N LEU A 126 -8.11 30.18 -34.53
CA LEU A 126 -7.95 29.77 -33.13
C LEU A 126 -8.66 30.73 -32.17
N LEU A 127 -8.41 32.04 -32.31
CA LEU A 127 -9.01 33.06 -31.44
C LEU A 127 -10.53 33.10 -31.58
N SER A 128 -11.05 33.08 -32.81
CA SER A 128 -12.50 33.02 -33.07
C SER A 128 -13.14 31.74 -32.52
N LEU A 129 -12.44 30.61 -32.62
CA LEU A 129 -12.90 29.34 -32.05
C LEU A 129 -12.96 29.43 -30.52
N THR A 130 -11.93 29.94 -29.85
CA THR A 130 -11.94 30.09 -28.39
C THR A 130 -12.99 31.09 -27.92
N GLU A 131 -13.17 32.20 -28.65
CA GLU A 131 -14.19 33.21 -28.36
C GLU A 131 -15.62 32.62 -28.50
N ALA A 132 -15.87 31.76 -29.49
CA ALA A 132 -17.14 31.07 -29.65
C ALA A 132 -17.50 30.15 -28.46
N PHE A 133 -16.49 29.69 -27.71
CA PHE A 133 -16.65 28.90 -26.48
C PHE A 133 -16.54 29.77 -25.21
N ASN A 134 -16.58 31.09 -25.33
CA ASN A 134 -16.44 32.08 -24.24
C ASN A 134 -15.11 32.00 -23.47
N PHE A 135 -14.04 31.55 -24.11
CA PHE A 135 -12.70 31.61 -23.53
C PHE A 135 -12.07 32.98 -23.78
N GLU A 136 -11.52 33.57 -22.73
CA GLU A 136 -10.76 34.83 -22.81
C GLU A 136 -9.26 34.53 -22.85
N GLN A 137 -8.55 35.08 -23.85
CA GLN A 137 -7.10 35.00 -23.96
C GLN A 137 -6.45 36.20 -23.26
N HIS A 138 -5.39 35.95 -22.48
CA HIS A 138 -4.79 36.97 -21.61
C HIS A 138 -3.35 37.39 -21.92
N VAL A 139 -2.63 36.68 -22.78
CA VAL A 139 -1.21 36.96 -23.06
C VAL A 139 -1.08 37.90 -24.25
N SER A 140 -0.55 39.10 -23.99
CA SER A 140 -0.37 40.17 -24.99
C SER A 140 1.09 40.54 -25.27
N GLU A 141 2.03 40.01 -24.49
CA GLU A 141 3.47 40.26 -24.63
C GLU A 141 4.17 39.07 -25.33
N PRO A 142 5.26 39.31 -26.10
CA PRO A 142 6.04 38.26 -26.74
C PRO A 142 6.56 37.22 -25.75
N THR A 143 6.25 35.94 -26.00
CA THR A 143 6.65 34.80 -25.15
C THR A 143 7.85 34.03 -25.67
N HIS A 144 8.37 34.39 -26.85
CA HIS A 144 9.55 33.76 -27.45
C HIS A 144 10.66 34.79 -27.76
N GLN A 145 11.94 34.39 -27.67
CA GLN A 145 13.11 35.26 -27.91
C GLN A 145 13.12 35.94 -29.29
N LYS A 146 12.40 35.38 -30.27
CA LYS A 146 12.23 35.97 -31.62
C LYS A 146 11.13 37.05 -31.70
N GLY A 147 10.43 37.33 -30.60
CA GLY A 147 9.41 38.38 -30.54
C GLY A 147 7.98 37.94 -30.85
N HIS A 148 7.70 36.64 -30.89
CA HIS A 148 6.36 36.10 -31.16
C HIS A 148 5.61 35.68 -29.89
N ILE A 149 4.28 35.63 -29.96
CA ILE A 149 3.38 35.14 -28.90
C ILE A 149 2.96 33.72 -29.25
N LEU A 150 3.62 32.73 -28.63
CA LEU A 150 3.40 31.30 -28.85
C LEU A 150 2.73 30.62 -27.64
N ASP A 151 3.16 31.00 -26.44
CA ASP A 151 2.56 30.56 -25.19
C ASP A 151 1.31 31.37 -24.86
N LEU A 152 0.16 30.70 -24.73
CA LEU A 152 -1.14 31.33 -24.52
C LEU A 152 -1.75 30.88 -23.19
N VAL A 153 -2.61 31.73 -22.63
CA VAL A 153 -3.43 31.45 -21.45
C VAL A 153 -4.86 31.84 -21.77
N PHE A 154 -5.77 30.87 -21.68
CA PHE A 154 -7.20 31.02 -21.87
C PHE A 154 -7.97 30.67 -20.60
N THR A 155 -8.99 31.44 -20.26
CA THR A 155 -9.86 31.18 -19.09
C THR A 155 -11.33 31.13 -19.47
N LEU A 156 -12.06 30.24 -18.81
CA LEU A 156 -13.52 30.19 -18.77
C LEU A 156 -13.94 30.18 -17.31
N GLY A 157 -14.80 31.10 -16.88
CA GLY A 157 -15.33 31.15 -15.52
C GLY A 157 -14.27 31.29 -14.41
N LEU A 158 -13.14 31.94 -14.72
CA LEU A 158 -12.01 32.16 -13.82
C LEU A 158 -11.45 33.57 -13.99
N ASP A 159 -11.14 34.24 -12.87
CA ASP A 159 -10.53 35.56 -12.88
C ASP A 159 -9.01 35.47 -12.69
N ILE A 160 -8.27 35.96 -13.67
CA ILE A 160 -6.80 36.13 -13.57
C ILE A 160 -6.39 37.60 -13.58
N SER A 161 -5.26 37.88 -12.94
CA SER A 161 -4.68 39.23 -12.83
C SER A 161 -3.16 39.19 -12.89
N ASN A 162 -2.51 40.34 -13.03
CA ASN A 162 -1.05 40.48 -13.01
C ASN A 162 -0.31 39.59 -14.04
N VAL A 163 -0.88 39.44 -15.24
CA VAL A 163 -0.23 38.72 -16.33
C VAL A 163 1.04 39.46 -16.74
N SER A 164 2.18 38.78 -16.71
CA SER A 164 3.47 39.33 -17.09
C SER A 164 4.34 38.27 -17.76
N VAL A 165 5.12 38.68 -18.74
CA VAL A 165 6.09 37.79 -19.39
C VAL A 165 7.49 38.10 -18.88
N GLN A 166 8.16 37.07 -18.34
CA GLN A 166 9.49 37.19 -17.77
C GLN A 166 10.47 36.26 -18.47
N ASP A 167 11.49 36.82 -19.11
CA ASP A 167 12.62 36.04 -19.60
C ASP A 167 13.51 35.61 -18.42
N VAL A 168 13.56 34.30 -18.19
CA VAL A 168 14.44 33.67 -17.18
C VAL A 168 15.73 33.14 -17.81
N HIS A 169 15.85 33.23 -19.13
CA HIS A 169 16.99 32.86 -19.95
C HIS A 169 17.45 31.41 -19.78
N LEU A 170 16.50 30.52 -19.50
CA LEU A 170 16.69 29.08 -19.43
C LEU A 170 16.29 28.38 -20.74
N SER A 171 15.47 29.05 -21.56
CA SER A 171 14.90 28.55 -22.81
C SER A 171 14.80 29.69 -23.83
N ASP A 172 14.53 29.36 -25.09
CA ASP A 172 14.07 30.30 -26.12
C ASP A 172 12.64 30.82 -25.88
N HIS A 173 11.91 30.21 -24.95
CA HIS A 173 10.65 30.70 -24.39
C HIS A 173 10.80 31.43 -23.05
N CYS A 174 9.93 32.41 -22.83
CA CYS A 174 9.77 33.19 -21.60
C CYS A 174 8.74 32.58 -20.66
N PHE A 175 8.80 32.91 -19.37
CA PHE A 175 7.78 32.50 -18.40
C PHE A 175 6.56 33.42 -18.47
N VAL A 176 5.37 32.85 -18.60
CA VAL A 176 4.10 33.55 -18.40
C VAL A 176 3.69 33.42 -16.93
N LEU A 177 3.64 34.53 -16.21
CA LEU A 177 3.30 34.61 -14.79
C LEU A 177 1.97 35.34 -14.63
N PHE A 178 1.07 34.82 -13.79
CA PHE A 178 -0.21 35.45 -13.49
C PHE A 178 -0.73 34.97 -12.12
N ASP A 179 -1.61 35.78 -11.53
CA ASP A 179 -2.33 35.48 -10.30
C ASP A 179 -3.73 34.97 -10.62
N LEU A 180 -4.06 33.77 -10.17
CA LEU A 180 -5.38 33.16 -10.30
C LEU A 180 -6.14 33.26 -8.97
N HIS A 181 -7.30 33.90 -8.97
CA HIS A 181 -8.15 34.03 -7.78
C HIS A 181 -9.14 32.86 -7.73
N PHE A 182 -8.96 31.96 -6.77
CA PHE A 182 -9.90 30.88 -6.48
C PHE A 182 -10.02 30.67 -4.98
N SER A 183 -11.13 30.11 -4.51
CA SER A 183 -11.32 29.83 -3.07
C SER A 183 -10.39 28.70 -2.64
N PRO A 184 -9.34 28.96 -1.84
CA PRO A 184 -8.46 27.90 -1.38
C PRO A 184 -9.21 27.00 -0.40
N GLU A 185 -8.93 25.70 -0.45
CA GLU A 185 -9.43 24.77 0.57
C GLU A 185 -8.99 25.21 1.97
N PRO A 186 -9.80 24.94 3.02
CA PRO A 186 -9.31 25.06 4.38
C PRO A 186 -8.05 24.22 4.52
N LYS A 187 -6.96 24.84 4.98
CA LYS A 187 -5.69 24.15 5.22
C LYS A 187 -5.97 22.83 5.97
N PRO A 188 -5.29 21.72 5.63
CA PRO A 188 -5.36 20.53 6.44
C PRO A 188 -5.18 20.92 7.90
N LEU A 189 -6.09 20.43 8.77
CA LEU A 189 -5.96 20.60 10.21
C LEU A 189 -4.51 20.28 10.57
N GLU A 190 -3.78 21.28 11.09
CA GLU A 190 -2.39 21.09 11.49
C GLU A 190 -2.35 19.88 12.42
N VAL A 191 -1.73 18.79 11.98
CA VAL A 191 -1.66 17.57 12.77
C VAL A 191 -0.87 17.91 14.04
N ARG A 192 -1.61 18.13 15.13
CA ARG A 192 -1.06 18.30 16.46
C ARG A 192 -0.47 16.96 16.86
N SER A 193 0.81 16.77 16.59
CA SER A 193 1.52 15.59 17.06
C SER A 193 1.62 15.70 18.59
N GLN A 194 0.90 14.81 19.27
CA GLN A 194 1.10 14.56 20.69
C GLN A 194 2.28 13.62 20.85
N ARG A 195 3.28 14.03 21.62
CA ARG A 195 4.45 13.20 21.91
C ARG A 195 4.93 13.37 23.34
N ARG A 196 5.42 12.28 23.93
CA ARG A 196 6.20 12.32 25.17
C ARG A 196 7.68 12.52 24.81
N VAL A 197 8.34 13.46 25.47
CA VAL A 197 9.79 13.64 25.30
C VAL A 197 10.48 12.65 26.24
N ILE A 198 11.02 11.57 25.66
CA ILE A 198 11.79 10.56 26.40
C ILE A 198 13.25 11.01 26.43
N SER A 199 13.69 11.55 27.55
CA SER A 199 15.07 11.98 27.78
C SER A 199 15.97 10.79 28.17
N ALA A 200 17.28 11.02 28.32
CA ALA A 200 18.21 10.00 28.81
C ALA A 200 17.81 9.50 30.21
N ASN A 201 17.41 10.41 31.10
CA ASN A 201 17.12 10.12 32.52
C ASN A 201 15.70 9.58 32.75
N THR A 202 14.83 9.60 31.72
CA THR A 202 13.42 9.19 31.86
C THR A 202 13.29 7.74 32.32
N ALA A 203 14.19 6.85 31.88
CA ALA A 203 14.17 5.44 32.30
C ALA A 203 14.54 5.30 33.79
N ASP A 204 15.58 5.98 34.25
CA ASP A 204 16.04 5.91 35.64
C ASP A 204 14.98 6.47 36.61
N SER A 205 14.39 7.62 36.26
CA SER A 205 13.30 8.20 37.04
C SER A 205 12.06 7.31 37.06
N PHE A 206 11.73 6.66 35.94
CA PHE A 206 10.61 5.71 35.89
C PHE A 206 10.88 4.52 36.83
N SER A 207 12.07 3.92 36.71
CA SER A 207 12.50 2.78 37.53
C SER A 207 12.49 3.09 39.02
N ALA A 208 12.91 4.29 39.43
CA ALA A 208 12.90 4.71 40.83
C ALA A 208 11.49 4.89 41.43
N MET A 209 10.49 5.18 40.59
CA MET A 209 9.10 5.42 41.02
C MET A 209 8.21 4.18 40.91
N PHE A 210 8.71 3.11 40.29
CA PHE A 210 7.95 1.89 40.10
C PHE A 210 7.86 1.12 41.42
N ASP A 211 6.64 0.96 41.95
CA ASP A 211 6.36 0.24 43.19
C ASP A 211 5.82 -1.17 42.87
N PRO A 212 6.60 -2.23 43.12
CA PRO A 212 6.20 -3.60 42.82
C PRO A 212 5.10 -4.16 43.75
N LEU A 213 4.87 -3.56 44.91
CA LEU A 213 3.94 -4.10 45.92
C LEU A 213 2.48 -4.06 45.47
N LEU A 214 2.13 -3.19 44.52
CA LEU A 214 0.76 -3.02 44.03
C LEU A 214 0.19 -4.23 43.27
N PHE A 215 1.02 -5.22 42.92
CA PHE A 215 0.63 -6.34 42.05
C PHE A 215 0.94 -7.72 42.64
N MET A 216 1.48 -7.78 43.86
CA MET A 216 1.97 -9.02 44.48
C MET A 216 0.85 -10.04 44.73
N ASP A 217 -0.36 -9.60 45.07
CA ASP A 217 -1.45 -10.49 45.45
C ASP A 217 -2.57 -10.62 44.39
N CYS A 218 -2.37 -10.05 43.20
CA CYS A 218 -3.35 -10.19 42.11
C CYS A 218 -3.36 -11.62 41.54
N LEU A 219 -4.51 -12.29 41.68
CA LEU A 219 -4.82 -13.59 41.09
C LEU A 219 -5.65 -13.48 39.80
N ASP A 220 -6.24 -12.31 39.55
CA ASP A 220 -6.98 -12.02 38.34
C ASP A 220 -6.13 -11.23 37.35
N VAL A 221 -6.13 -11.68 36.09
CA VAL A 221 -5.28 -11.12 35.03
C VAL A 221 -5.71 -9.72 34.63
N ASP A 222 -7.03 -9.47 34.60
CA ASP A 222 -7.58 -8.18 34.20
C ASP A 222 -7.35 -7.11 35.26
N ASN A 223 -7.56 -7.45 36.53
CA ASN A 223 -7.23 -6.58 37.65
C ASN A 223 -5.72 -6.28 37.71
N PHE A 224 -4.88 -7.30 37.51
CA PHE A 224 -3.42 -7.10 37.41
C PHE A 224 -3.09 -6.08 36.31
N MET A 225 -3.63 -6.27 35.11
CA MET A 225 -3.37 -5.39 33.97
C MET A 225 -3.88 -3.97 34.18
N HIS A 226 -5.05 -3.81 34.82
CA HIS A 226 -5.58 -2.52 35.19
C HIS A 226 -4.63 -1.76 36.13
N CYS A 227 -4.21 -2.40 37.22
CA CYS A 227 -3.28 -1.81 38.18
C CYS A 227 -1.92 -1.49 37.53
N PHE A 228 -1.35 -2.44 36.77
CA PHE A 228 -0.06 -2.26 36.10
C PHE A 228 -0.09 -1.07 35.13
N THR A 229 -1.14 -0.99 34.31
CA THR A 229 -1.35 0.10 33.35
C THR A 229 -1.50 1.44 34.07
N LYS A 230 -2.33 1.49 35.12
CA LYS A 230 -2.58 2.70 35.91
C LYS A 230 -1.29 3.24 36.54
N GLN A 231 -0.45 2.38 37.10
CA GLN A 231 0.82 2.80 37.68
C GLN A 231 1.78 3.31 36.60
N CYS A 232 1.97 2.56 35.51
CA CYS A 232 2.87 2.94 34.42
C CYS A 232 2.49 4.30 33.82
N VAL A 233 1.20 4.50 33.54
CA VAL A 233 0.69 5.78 33.00
C VAL A 233 0.89 6.91 34.00
N LYS A 234 0.58 6.69 35.29
CA LYS A 234 0.80 7.68 36.35
C LYS A 234 2.26 8.11 36.45
N ILE A 235 3.20 7.16 36.38
CA ILE A 235 4.64 7.48 36.39
C ILE A 235 5.02 8.23 35.12
N LEU A 236 4.57 7.77 33.94
CA LEU A 236 4.82 8.43 32.66
C LEU A 236 4.34 9.88 32.62
N ASP A 237 3.17 10.18 33.18
CA ASP A 237 2.64 11.54 33.23
C ASP A 237 3.49 12.46 34.09
N GLN A 238 4.23 11.92 35.05
CA GLN A 238 5.16 12.68 35.89
C GLN A 238 6.55 12.82 35.23
N VAL A 239 7.12 11.72 34.71
CA VAL A 239 8.50 11.72 34.18
C VAL A 239 8.62 12.15 32.72
N ALA A 240 7.54 12.05 31.95
CA ALA A 240 7.50 12.38 30.53
C ALA A 240 6.08 12.79 30.09
N PRO A 241 5.57 13.96 30.52
CA PRO A 241 4.22 14.42 30.20
C PRO A 241 4.03 14.59 28.68
N VAL A 242 2.78 14.41 28.23
CA VAL A 242 2.41 14.59 26.82
C VAL A 242 2.54 16.06 26.45
N LYS A 243 3.27 16.35 25.37
CA LYS A 243 3.38 17.68 24.78
C LYS A 243 2.78 17.67 23.38
N SER A 244 1.94 18.65 23.07
CA SER A 244 1.40 18.88 21.73
C SER A 244 2.30 19.88 20.99
N ASN A 245 2.91 19.45 19.88
CA ASN A 245 3.66 20.35 19.01
C ASN A 245 3.01 20.40 17.63
N LEU A 246 3.02 21.58 17.02
CA LEU A 246 2.77 21.73 15.59
C LEU A 246 3.96 21.14 14.85
N SER A 247 3.75 20.02 14.16
CA SER A 247 4.82 19.35 13.42
C SER A 247 4.72 19.70 11.93
N ILE A 248 5.50 20.68 11.49
CA ILE A 248 5.75 20.88 10.06
C ILE A 248 6.79 19.83 9.65
N GLN A 249 6.35 18.70 9.08
CA GLN A 249 7.28 17.75 8.45
C GLN A 249 7.88 18.41 7.21
N LYS A 250 9.07 19.01 7.35
CA LYS A 250 9.86 19.41 6.18
C LYS A 250 10.53 18.15 5.62
N LYS A 251 10.16 17.74 4.42
CA LYS A 251 10.92 16.76 3.64
C LYS A 251 12.28 17.38 3.33
N VAL A 252 13.34 16.93 3.99
CA VAL A 252 14.70 17.43 3.75
C VAL A 252 15.30 16.62 2.61
N CYS A 253 15.71 17.29 1.53
CA CYS A 253 16.45 16.65 0.44
C CYS A 253 17.89 16.37 0.92
N PRO A 254 18.36 15.12 1.01
CA PRO A 254 19.68 14.83 1.59
C PRO A 254 20.86 15.44 0.82
N TRP A 255 20.67 15.72 -0.47
CA TRP A 255 21.68 16.36 -1.33
C TRP A 255 21.72 17.89 -1.22
N THR A 256 20.77 18.55 -0.54
CA THR A 256 20.86 20.00 -0.27
C THR A 256 21.72 20.27 0.97
N ASN A 257 23.03 20.11 0.83
CA ASN A 257 24.03 20.40 1.86
C ASN A 257 24.62 21.82 1.68
N GLU A 258 25.43 22.28 2.64
CA GLU A 258 25.97 23.66 2.60
C GLU A 258 26.84 23.93 1.35
N VAL A 259 27.50 22.90 0.81
CA VAL A 259 28.30 23.02 -0.43
C VAL A 259 27.38 23.33 -1.61
N THR A 260 26.34 22.53 -1.84
CA THR A 260 25.35 22.79 -2.91
C THR A 260 24.62 24.12 -2.73
N LEU A 261 24.30 24.49 -1.48
CA LEU A 261 23.65 25.77 -1.17
C LEU A 261 24.57 26.95 -1.47
N SER A 262 25.87 26.85 -1.18
CA SER A 262 26.85 27.90 -1.47
C SER A 262 26.96 28.17 -2.97
N LEU A 263 27.02 27.10 -3.79
CA LEU A 263 27.00 27.21 -5.25
C LEU A 263 25.70 27.80 -5.76
N LYS A 264 24.55 27.38 -5.22
CA LYS A 264 23.24 27.97 -5.56
C LYS A 264 23.19 29.47 -5.28
N ARG A 265 23.71 29.91 -4.13
CA ARG A 265 23.81 31.35 -3.78
C ARG A 265 24.71 32.08 -4.77
N LEU A 266 25.82 31.46 -5.19
CA LEU A 266 26.73 32.04 -6.19
C LEU A 266 26.07 32.15 -7.57
N CYS A 267 25.36 31.11 -8.04
CA CYS A 267 24.58 31.16 -9.28
C CYS A 267 23.58 32.33 -9.24
N ARG A 268 22.83 32.50 -8.14
CA ARG A 268 21.88 33.62 -7.99
C ARG A 268 22.57 34.99 -7.96
N LYS A 269 23.75 35.09 -7.35
CA LYS A 269 24.54 36.33 -7.35
C LYS A 269 25.00 36.69 -8.76
N THR A 270 25.53 35.71 -9.50
CA THR A 270 25.99 35.89 -10.88
C THR A 270 24.82 36.17 -11.83
N GLU A 271 23.67 35.54 -11.62
CA GLU A 271 22.44 35.81 -12.38
C GLU A 271 22.01 37.28 -12.23
N ARG A 272 21.98 37.81 -11.01
CA ARG A 272 21.66 39.22 -10.77
C ARG A 272 22.69 40.15 -11.39
N LEU A 273 23.97 39.80 -11.32
CA LEU A 273 25.05 40.56 -11.95
C LEU A 273 24.89 40.60 -13.48
N TRP A 274 24.61 39.45 -14.08
CA TRP A 274 24.36 39.37 -15.51
C TRP A 274 23.13 40.20 -15.91
N LYS A 275 22.00 40.05 -15.21
CA LYS A 275 20.80 40.87 -15.45
C LYS A 275 21.05 42.37 -15.33
N ALA A 276 21.94 42.80 -14.42
CA ALA A 276 22.29 44.20 -14.24
C ALA A 276 23.26 44.74 -15.32
N THR A 277 24.09 43.89 -15.91
CA THR A 277 25.19 44.31 -16.80
C THR A 277 24.96 43.98 -18.27
N ASN A 278 24.11 42.98 -18.53
CA ASN A 278 23.85 42.37 -19.84
C ASN A 278 25.12 41.95 -20.62
N LEU A 279 26.22 41.68 -19.90
CA LEU A 279 27.49 41.29 -20.52
C LEU A 279 27.56 39.77 -20.76
N GLU A 280 27.97 39.38 -21.97
CA GLU A 280 28.10 37.98 -22.37
C GLU A 280 29.04 37.17 -21.48
N VAL A 281 30.12 37.80 -20.97
CA VAL A 281 31.05 37.14 -20.04
C VAL A 281 30.37 36.69 -18.74
N HIS A 282 29.42 37.48 -18.22
CA HIS A 282 28.66 37.11 -17.03
C HIS A 282 27.63 36.00 -17.33
N ARG A 283 27.08 35.97 -18.55
CA ARG A 283 26.20 34.90 -19.02
C ARG A 283 26.95 33.57 -19.12
N LEU A 284 28.13 33.57 -19.74
CA LEU A 284 28.99 32.39 -19.82
C LEU A 284 29.43 31.90 -18.43
N TYR A 285 29.82 32.83 -17.55
CA TYR A 285 30.17 32.47 -16.17
C TYR A 285 28.98 31.89 -15.39
N LEU A 286 27.78 32.44 -15.56
CA LEU A 286 26.56 31.87 -14.99
C LEU A 286 26.31 30.44 -15.51
N ARG A 287 26.47 30.22 -16.82
CA ARG A 287 26.31 28.89 -17.44
C ARG A 287 27.25 27.87 -16.82
N ASP A 288 28.52 28.23 -16.67
CA ASP A 288 29.53 27.33 -16.10
C ASP A 288 29.27 27.06 -14.60
N LEU A 289 28.79 28.05 -13.84
CA LEU A 289 28.36 27.90 -12.45
C LEU A 289 27.12 27.01 -12.31
N VAL A 290 26.14 27.14 -13.21
CA VAL A 290 24.95 26.28 -13.24
C VAL A 290 25.34 24.84 -13.55
N SER A 291 26.25 24.63 -14.50
CA SER A 291 26.82 23.29 -14.79
C SER A 291 27.51 22.70 -13.55
N SER A 292 28.36 23.50 -12.88
CA SER A 292 29.08 23.08 -11.67
C SER A 292 28.13 22.77 -10.51
N TYR A 293 27.06 23.57 -10.37
CA TYR A 293 26.03 23.33 -9.36
C TYR A 293 25.29 22.01 -9.62
N ASN A 294 24.92 21.73 -10.87
CA ASN A 294 24.24 20.49 -11.25
C ASN A 294 25.13 19.27 -10.97
N GLU A 295 26.40 19.30 -11.39
CA GLU A 295 27.38 18.24 -11.13
C GLU A 295 27.57 17.99 -9.62
N MET A 296 27.63 19.06 -8.81
CA MET A 296 27.77 18.92 -7.36
C MET A 296 26.53 18.28 -6.71
N VAL A 297 25.33 18.62 -7.19
CA VAL A 297 24.09 18.00 -6.71
C VAL A 297 24.05 16.51 -7.08
N GLU A 298 24.45 16.14 -8.29
CA GLU A 298 24.55 14.75 -8.75
C GLU A 298 25.56 13.95 -7.90
N ASN A 299 26.75 14.49 -7.67
CA ASN A 299 27.77 13.85 -6.83
C ASN A 299 27.28 13.66 -5.38
N ALA A 300 26.72 14.71 -4.77
CA ALA A 300 26.19 14.64 -3.41
C ALA A 300 25.08 13.58 -3.27
N ARG A 301 24.25 13.43 -4.31
CA ARG A 301 23.21 12.41 -4.37
C ARG A 301 23.78 11.00 -4.53
N SER A 302 24.68 10.80 -5.49
CA SER A 302 25.35 9.51 -5.70
C SER A 302 26.05 9.05 -4.43
N ASP A 303 26.73 9.96 -3.72
CA ASP A 303 27.37 9.65 -2.45
C ASP A 303 26.39 9.33 -1.33
N TYR A 304 25.22 9.97 -1.29
CA TYR A 304 24.18 9.65 -0.33
C TYR A 304 23.63 8.23 -0.58
N ILE A 305 23.26 7.91 -1.82
CA ILE A 305 22.72 6.58 -2.18
C ILE A 305 23.79 5.51 -1.96
N ARG A 306 25.04 5.75 -2.38
CA ARG A 306 26.17 4.83 -2.15
C ARG A 306 26.37 4.55 -0.67
N ARG A 307 26.32 5.58 0.19
CA ARG A 307 26.39 5.41 1.65
C ARG A 307 25.21 4.62 2.18
N LEU A 308 23.99 4.92 1.73
CA LEU A 308 22.78 4.24 2.16
C LEU A 308 22.82 2.73 1.84
N VAL A 309 23.25 2.38 0.62
CA VAL A 309 23.45 0.98 0.20
C VAL A 309 24.56 0.31 0.99
N THR A 310 25.70 0.99 1.18
CA THR A 310 26.85 0.44 1.92
C THR A 310 26.51 0.13 3.38
N VAL A 311 25.84 1.07 4.06
CA VAL A 311 25.41 0.93 5.46
C VAL A 311 24.34 -0.17 5.60
N ASN A 312 23.44 -0.30 4.63
CA ASN A 312 22.30 -1.22 4.70
C ASN A 312 22.46 -2.49 3.84
N LYS A 313 23.70 -2.86 3.45
CA LYS A 313 23.96 -4.00 2.54
C LYS A 313 23.40 -5.34 3.02
N LYS A 314 23.20 -5.51 4.33
CA LYS A 314 22.62 -6.72 4.96
C LYS A 314 21.12 -6.59 5.28
N ASN A 315 20.46 -5.52 4.84
CA ASN A 315 19.05 -5.26 5.11
C ASN A 315 18.28 -5.16 3.77
N PRO A 316 17.84 -6.30 3.20
CA PRO A 316 17.16 -6.34 1.90
C PRO A 316 15.94 -5.43 1.83
N LYS A 317 15.21 -5.26 2.94
CA LYS A 317 14.04 -4.38 3.00
C LYS A 317 14.41 -2.93 2.74
N VAL A 318 15.44 -2.41 3.42
CA VAL A 318 15.88 -1.02 3.22
C VAL A 318 16.40 -0.81 1.81
N LEU A 319 17.11 -1.78 1.25
CA LEU A 319 17.57 -1.71 -0.14
C LEU A 319 16.40 -1.70 -1.13
N PHE A 320 15.44 -2.59 -0.95
CA PHE A 320 14.22 -2.65 -1.77
C PHE A 320 13.42 -1.36 -1.66
N ASP A 321 13.16 -0.86 -0.44
CA ASP A 321 12.45 0.40 -0.20
C ASP A 321 13.18 1.59 -0.86
N THR A 322 14.53 1.59 -0.82
CA THR A 322 15.36 2.61 -1.47
C THR A 322 15.20 2.56 -2.99
N ILE A 323 15.34 1.38 -3.61
CA ILE A 323 15.19 1.20 -5.06
C ILE A 323 13.77 1.57 -5.48
N ASN A 324 12.77 1.07 -4.76
CA ASN A 324 11.36 1.34 -5.02
C ASN A 324 11.06 2.85 -4.94
N SER A 325 11.67 3.58 -3.99
CA SER A 325 11.51 5.03 -3.89
C SER A 325 12.13 5.82 -5.04
N LEU A 326 13.10 5.23 -5.75
CA LEU A 326 13.75 5.83 -6.92
C LEU A 326 12.97 5.50 -8.20
N VAL A 327 12.60 4.23 -8.37
CA VAL A 327 12.08 3.69 -9.65
C VAL A 327 10.56 3.83 -9.77
N CYS A 328 9.83 3.87 -8.66
CA CYS A 328 8.37 3.95 -8.68
C CYS A 328 7.87 5.38 -8.44
N SER A 329 6.67 5.68 -8.93
CA SER A 329 5.99 6.95 -8.66
C SER A 329 5.83 7.17 -7.15
N ALA A 330 5.93 8.44 -6.73
CA ALA A 330 5.59 8.80 -5.36
C ALA A 330 4.16 8.30 -5.06
N ALA A 331 3.98 7.65 -3.90
CA ALA A 331 2.65 7.23 -3.48
C ALA A 331 1.70 8.45 -3.52
N PRO A 332 0.45 8.29 -3.99
CA PRO A 332 -0.52 9.38 -3.99
C PRO A 332 -0.56 10.00 -2.60
N VAL A 333 -0.58 11.33 -2.53
CA VAL A 333 -0.63 12.07 -1.27
C VAL A 333 -1.75 11.48 -0.44
N THR A 334 -1.43 11.00 0.76
CA THR A 334 -2.42 10.48 1.71
C THR A 334 -3.50 11.55 1.88
N PRO A 335 -4.78 11.24 1.62
CA PRO A 335 -5.85 12.20 1.81
C PRO A 335 -5.82 12.78 3.22
N VAL A 336 -6.28 14.02 3.35
CA VAL A 336 -6.55 14.61 4.65
C VAL A 336 -7.84 14.00 5.15
N PHE A 337 -7.74 12.89 5.86
CA PHE A 337 -8.89 12.21 6.44
C PHE A 337 -9.43 12.98 7.65
N CYS A 338 -10.75 13.07 7.74
CA CYS A 338 -11.49 13.57 8.90
C CYS A 338 -12.08 12.41 9.73
N GLU A 339 -12.76 12.75 10.82
CA GLU A 339 -13.44 11.76 11.67
C GLU A 339 -14.54 10.99 10.93
N ALA A 340 -15.26 11.68 10.03
CA ALA A 340 -16.27 11.03 9.19
C ALA A 340 -15.66 9.95 8.29
N ASP A 341 -14.44 10.16 7.79
CA ASP A 341 -13.75 9.16 6.97
C ASP A 341 -13.29 7.93 7.76
N SER A 342 -12.82 8.13 9.00
CA SER A 342 -12.45 7.03 9.89
C SER A 342 -13.67 6.16 10.21
N ASN A 343 -14.83 6.79 10.45
CA ASN A 343 -16.10 6.08 10.63
C ASN A 343 -16.63 5.44 9.33
N ALA A 344 -16.43 6.07 8.17
CA ALA A 344 -16.78 5.48 6.88
C ALA A 344 -15.95 4.21 6.59
N LEU A 345 -14.65 4.24 6.88
CA LEU A 345 -13.78 3.05 6.79
C LEU A 345 -14.17 1.95 7.76
N LEU A 346 -14.52 2.31 9.01
CA LEU A 346 -15.03 1.36 10.00
C LEU A 346 -16.28 0.63 9.50
N ARG A 347 -17.28 1.39 9.01
CA ARG A 347 -18.51 0.85 8.42
C ARG A 347 -18.20 -0.02 7.22
N PHE A 348 -17.39 0.47 6.29
CA PHE A 348 -16.99 -0.28 5.10
C PHE A 348 -16.36 -1.64 5.44
N PHE A 349 -15.40 -1.70 6.38
CA PHE A 349 -14.79 -2.97 6.78
C PHE A 349 -15.78 -3.93 7.45
N THR A 350 -16.72 -3.39 8.24
CA THR A 350 -17.76 -4.17 8.91
C THR A 350 -18.78 -4.72 7.92
N ASP A 351 -19.31 -3.86 7.06
CA ASP A 351 -20.32 -4.18 6.05
C ASP A 351 -19.77 -5.15 5.01
N LYS A 352 -18.50 -5.00 4.61
CA LYS A 352 -17.83 -5.94 3.69
C LYS A 352 -17.87 -7.37 4.22
N ILE A 353 -17.56 -7.58 5.51
CA ILE A 353 -17.58 -8.92 6.12
C ILE A 353 -19.02 -9.44 6.17
N LYS A 354 -19.97 -8.60 6.56
CA LYS A 354 -21.39 -8.96 6.62
C LYS A 354 -21.91 -9.41 5.25
N MET A 355 -21.65 -8.64 4.20
CA MET A 355 -22.05 -8.97 2.83
C MET A 355 -21.42 -10.28 2.33
N ILE A 356 -20.15 -10.56 2.68
CA ILE A 356 -19.51 -11.84 2.33
C ILE A 356 -20.25 -12.98 3.03
N LYS A 357 -20.52 -12.86 4.34
CA LYS A 357 -21.24 -13.90 5.10
C LYS A 357 -22.66 -14.13 4.58
N GLU A 358 -23.37 -13.08 4.15
CA GLU A 358 -24.72 -13.19 3.57
C GLU A 358 -24.75 -13.92 2.21
N LYS A 359 -23.64 -13.90 1.46
CA LYS A 359 -23.51 -14.63 0.19
C LYS A 359 -23.21 -16.12 0.37
N ILE A 360 -22.78 -16.54 1.56
CA ILE A 360 -22.47 -17.95 1.83
C ILE A 360 -23.80 -18.68 2.07
N PRO A 361 -24.07 -19.77 1.34
CA PRO A 361 -25.28 -20.56 1.55
C PRO A 361 -25.43 -20.97 3.02
N PRO A 362 -26.65 -21.00 3.57
CA PRO A 362 -26.86 -21.47 4.93
C PRO A 362 -26.35 -22.91 5.06
N LEU A 363 -25.66 -23.18 6.18
CA LEU A 363 -25.11 -24.49 6.51
C LEU A 363 -26.15 -25.58 6.23
N LEU A 364 -25.90 -26.39 5.21
CA LEU A 364 -26.58 -27.67 5.10
C LEU A 364 -26.08 -28.50 6.28
N CYS A 365 -27.01 -29.09 7.05
CA CYS A 365 -26.67 -29.91 8.21
C CYS A 365 -25.83 -31.12 7.74
N GLY A 366 -24.51 -30.95 7.71
CA GLY A 366 -23.56 -31.96 7.28
C GLY A 366 -23.33 -32.98 8.40
N THR A 367 -23.34 -34.25 8.02
CA THR A 367 -23.00 -35.39 8.88
C THR A 367 -21.67 -35.17 9.59
N PRO A 368 -21.55 -35.49 10.91
CA PRO A 368 -20.29 -35.38 11.62
C PRO A 368 -19.25 -36.28 10.93
N ALA A 369 -18.19 -35.66 10.42
CA ALA A 369 -17.03 -36.41 9.94
C ALA A 369 -16.56 -37.33 11.07
N VAL A 370 -16.25 -38.58 10.72
CA VAL A 370 -15.72 -39.57 11.67
C VAL A 370 -14.42 -39.01 12.25
N ILE A 371 -14.46 -38.55 13.50
CA ILE A 371 -13.31 -38.03 14.21
C ILE A 371 -12.44 -39.23 14.59
N GLU A 372 -11.31 -39.40 13.91
CA GLU A 372 -10.27 -40.29 14.41
C GLU A 372 -9.81 -39.80 15.78
N PRO A 373 -9.70 -40.68 16.79
CA PRO A 373 -9.34 -40.26 18.14
C PRO A 373 -7.97 -39.59 18.16
N VAL A 374 -7.93 -38.37 18.71
CA VAL A 374 -6.69 -37.59 18.83
C VAL A 374 -5.67 -38.34 19.67
N SER A 375 -4.47 -38.54 19.12
CA SER A 375 -3.39 -39.32 19.75
C SER A 375 -2.68 -38.59 20.89
N SER A 376 -2.74 -37.24 20.94
CA SER A 376 -2.09 -36.43 21.98
C SER A 376 -2.95 -35.23 22.39
N LEU A 377 -3.09 -35.01 23.71
CA LEU A 377 -3.92 -33.96 24.27
C LEU A 377 -3.04 -32.90 24.95
N TRP A 378 -3.27 -31.61 24.65
CA TRP A 378 -2.59 -30.48 25.30
C TRP A 378 -3.56 -29.72 26.21
N SER A 379 -3.44 -29.95 27.53
CA SER A 379 -4.41 -29.46 28.52
C SER A 379 -3.92 -28.27 29.35
N SER A 380 -2.61 -28.02 29.41
CA SER A 380 -2.01 -26.95 30.22
C SER A 380 -0.76 -26.35 29.58
N PHE A 381 -0.60 -25.04 29.75
CA PHE A 381 0.61 -24.33 29.35
C PHE A 381 1.76 -24.57 30.33
N LYS A 382 2.99 -24.53 29.83
CA LYS A 382 4.19 -24.46 30.66
C LYS A 382 4.40 -23.03 31.13
N SER A 383 4.76 -22.86 32.40
CA SER A 383 5.17 -21.56 32.93
C SER A 383 6.48 -21.11 32.30
N VAL A 384 6.61 -19.80 32.09
CA VAL A 384 7.79 -19.15 31.52
C VAL A 384 8.57 -18.38 32.58
N THR A 385 9.87 -18.27 32.38
CA THR A 385 10.79 -17.57 33.27
C THR A 385 11.06 -16.15 32.80
N LEU A 386 11.64 -15.32 33.67
CA LEU A 386 12.09 -13.97 33.29
C LEU A 386 13.12 -14.03 32.15
N THR A 387 13.98 -15.04 32.16
CA THR A 387 14.98 -15.26 31.10
C THR A 387 14.32 -15.55 29.75
N ASP A 388 13.22 -16.32 29.73
CA ASP A 388 12.47 -16.59 28.50
C ASP A 388 11.86 -15.30 27.93
N ILE A 389 11.20 -14.49 28.77
CA ILE A 389 10.61 -13.22 28.35
C ILE A 389 11.69 -12.22 27.92
N SER A 390 12.83 -12.15 28.62
CA SER A 390 13.95 -11.28 28.23
C SER A 390 14.53 -11.67 26.86
N ALA A 391 14.75 -12.98 26.64
CA ALA A 391 15.20 -13.50 25.36
C ALA A 391 14.18 -13.24 24.23
N LEU A 392 12.88 -13.21 24.57
CA LEU A 392 11.83 -12.89 23.63
C LEU A 392 11.83 -11.41 23.25
N VAL A 393 11.84 -10.51 24.24
CA VAL A 393 11.82 -9.05 24.06
C VAL A 393 13.01 -8.58 23.23
N THR A 394 14.19 -9.18 23.42
CA THR A 394 15.40 -8.86 22.63
C THR A 394 15.31 -9.29 21.16
N LYS A 395 14.59 -10.38 20.86
CA LYS A 395 14.37 -10.86 19.48
C LYS A 395 13.23 -10.15 18.76
N MET A 396 12.27 -9.58 19.50
CA MET A 396 11.11 -8.92 18.90
C MET A 396 11.51 -7.64 18.17
N LYS A 397 10.92 -7.44 16.99
CA LYS A 397 11.08 -6.17 16.26
C LYS A 397 10.37 -5.06 17.03
N PRO A 398 11.00 -3.89 17.23
CA PRO A 398 10.34 -2.75 17.84
C PRO A 398 9.10 -2.36 17.04
N SER A 399 7.95 -2.38 17.71
CA SER A 399 6.67 -1.97 17.13
C SER A 399 5.95 -1.17 18.19
N SER A 400 5.46 0.00 17.81
CA SER A 400 4.62 0.84 18.66
C SER A 400 3.17 0.73 18.25
N CYS A 401 2.28 0.75 19.23
CA CYS A 401 0.85 0.95 19.11
C CYS A 401 0.46 2.15 19.99
N SER A 402 -0.55 2.92 19.61
CA SER A 402 -1.06 4.02 20.44
C SER A 402 -1.70 3.52 21.75
N SER A 403 -2.12 2.25 21.80
CA SER A 403 -2.59 1.58 23.03
C SER A 403 -1.47 0.98 23.89
N ASP A 404 -0.19 1.18 23.55
CA ASP A 404 0.90 0.67 24.38
C ASP A 404 0.92 1.35 25.76
N VAL A 405 1.04 0.56 26.82
CA VAL A 405 1.20 1.05 28.20
C VAL A 405 2.46 1.93 28.33
N LEU A 406 3.54 1.50 27.67
CA LEU A 406 4.82 2.21 27.62
C LEU A 406 5.28 2.29 26.15
N PRO A 407 5.85 3.42 25.70
CA PRO A 407 6.52 3.48 24.41
C PRO A 407 7.58 2.38 24.30
N CYS A 408 7.59 1.62 23.19
CA CYS A 408 8.46 0.44 23.02
C CYS A 408 9.94 0.68 23.37
N ARG A 409 10.50 1.84 23.02
CA ARG A 409 11.89 2.19 23.37
C ARG A 409 12.12 2.35 24.87
N LEU A 410 11.15 2.90 25.59
CA LEU A 410 11.24 3.04 27.04
C LEU A 410 10.99 1.69 27.72
N PHE A 411 10.01 0.91 27.24
CA PHE A 411 9.73 -0.44 27.72
C PHE A 411 10.99 -1.29 27.82
N VAL A 412 11.80 -1.31 26.75
CA VAL A 412 13.07 -2.07 26.72
C VAL A 412 14.07 -1.54 27.75
N LYS A 413 14.15 -0.21 27.95
CA LYS A 413 15.10 0.40 28.90
C LYS A 413 14.75 0.15 30.37
N VAL A 414 13.46 0.02 30.70
CA VAL A 414 13.00 -0.21 32.08
C VAL A 414 12.68 -1.68 32.34
N PHE A 415 12.99 -2.58 31.38
CA PHE A 415 12.61 -3.98 31.43
C PHE A 415 13.20 -4.71 32.64
N ASP A 416 14.36 -4.32 33.14
CA ASP A 416 14.95 -4.91 34.34
C ASP A 416 14.04 -4.76 35.58
N VAL A 417 13.28 -3.66 35.66
CA VAL A 417 12.36 -3.38 36.76
C VAL A 417 10.97 -3.97 36.51
N ILE A 418 10.44 -3.81 35.29
CA ILE A 418 9.07 -4.26 34.97
C ILE A 418 8.98 -5.73 34.53
N GLY A 419 10.10 -6.33 34.12
CA GLY A 419 10.18 -7.66 33.52
C GLY A 419 9.63 -8.80 34.40
N PRO A 420 9.92 -8.84 35.71
CA PRO A 420 9.31 -9.81 36.62
C PRO A 420 7.78 -9.75 36.61
N TRP A 421 7.20 -8.56 36.49
CA TRP A 421 5.75 -8.31 36.50
C TRP A 421 5.12 -8.67 35.16
N VAL A 422 5.80 -8.39 34.06
CA VAL A 422 5.40 -8.88 32.73
C VAL A 422 5.41 -10.41 32.72
N THR A 423 6.42 -11.04 33.31
CA THR A 423 6.53 -12.51 33.41
C THR A 423 5.39 -13.07 34.26
N LYS A 424 5.09 -12.45 35.41
CA LYS A 424 3.97 -12.83 36.26
C LYS A 424 2.63 -12.71 35.52
N MET A 425 2.40 -11.62 34.80
CA MET A 425 1.20 -11.40 33.99
C MET A 425 1.00 -12.50 32.95
N VAL A 426 2.06 -12.84 32.21
CA VAL A 426 2.02 -13.91 31.23
C VAL A 426 1.67 -15.24 31.90
N ASN A 427 2.38 -15.62 32.96
CA ASN A 427 2.09 -16.87 33.68
C ASN A 427 0.68 -16.92 34.27
N LEU A 428 0.17 -15.80 34.77
CA LEU A 428 -1.19 -15.71 35.28
C LEU A 428 -2.19 -15.98 34.15
N SER A 429 -2.04 -15.34 33.00
CA SER A 429 -2.86 -15.58 31.80
C SER A 429 -2.82 -17.04 31.36
N LEU A 430 -1.63 -17.64 31.30
CA LEU A 430 -1.45 -19.04 30.92
C LEU A 430 -2.11 -20.01 31.91
N SER A 431 -1.95 -19.77 33.21
CA SER A 431 -2.48 -20.65 34.26
C SER A 431 -4.00 -20.58 34.38
N THR A 432 -4.60 -19.39 34.29
CA THR A 432 -6.04 -19.19 34.36
C THR A 432 -6.75 -19.52 33.04
N GLY A 433 -6.00 -19.57 31.93
CA GLY A 433 -6.56 -19.73 30.61
C GLY A 433 -7.35 -18.48 30.15
N VAL A 434 -6.97 -17.29 30.60
CA VAL A 434 -7.68 -16.04 30.28
C VAL A 434 -6.78 -15.09 29.49
N PHE A 435 -7.24 -14.65 28.32
CA PHE A 435 -6.61 -13.57 27.57
C PHE A 435 -7.09 -12.21 28.10
N PRO A 436 -6.18 -11.29 28.47
CA PRO A 436 -6.56 -10.01 29.08
C PRO A 436 -7.55 -9.20 28.22
N SER A 437 -8.62 -8.70 28.83
CA SER A 437 -9.64 -7.86 28.21
C SER A 437 -9.05 -6.60 27.56
N THR A 438 -8.06 -5.99 28.20
CA THR A 438 -7.35 -4.79 27.68
C THR A 438 -6.65 -5.03 26.34
N PHE A 439 -6.38 -6.29 25.96
CA PHE A 439 -5.76 -6.65 24.68
C PHE A 439 -6.80 -7.05 23.61
N LYS A 440 -8.08 -7.09 23.94
CA LYS A 440 -9.17 -7.48 23.02
C LYS A 440 -9.59 -6.36 22.06
N HIS A 441 -9.19 -5.11 22.35
CA HIS A 441 -9.39 -3.97 21.47
C HIS A 441 -8.23 -3.79 20.48
N ALA A 442 -8.48 -3.94 19.18
CA ALA A 442 -7.50 -3.68 18.13
C ALA A 442 -7.61 -2.25 17.57
N ILE A 443 -6.47 -1.62 17.28
CA ILE A 443 -6.41 -0.36 16.53
C ILE A 443 -6.06 -0.69 15.09
N VAL A 444 -6.98 -0.44 14.16
CA VAL A 444 -6.82 -0.71 12.73
C VAL A 444 -6.29 0.54 12.04
N GLU A 445 -5.12 0.42 11.41
CA GLU A 445 -4.56 1.42 10.50
C GLU A 445 -4.80 0.95 9.05
N PRO A 446 -5.66 1.64 8.28
CA PRO A 446 -5.90 1.32 6.88
C PRO A 446 -4.64 1.52 6.05
N LEU A 447 -4.21 0.47 5.35
CA LEU A 447 -3.05 0.52 4.45
C LEU A 447 -3.49 0.31 3.01
N LEU A 448 -3.08 1.19 2.10
CA LEU A 448 -3.38 1.05 0.68
C LEU A 448 -2.77 -0.25 0.12
N LYS A 449 -3.56 -1.04 -0.61
CA LYS A 449 -3.17 -2.37 -1.12
C LYS A 449 -1.96 -2.33 -2.07
N LYS A 450 -1.88 -1.29 -2.90
CA LYS A 450 -0.79 -1.03 -3.84
C LYS A 450 -0.52 0.46 -3.90
N THR A 451 0.73 0.85 -4.10
CA THR A 451 1.12 2.24 -4.37
C THR A 451 0.46 2.71 -5.67
N GLY A 452 -0.19 3.86 -5.66
CA GLY A 452 -0.86 4.43 -6.85
C GLY A 452 -2.36 4.16 -6.96
N LEU A 453 -2.94 3.29 -6.12
CA LEU A 453 -4.40 3.12 -6.09
C LEU A 453 -5.11 4.37 -5.57
N ASP A 454 -6.33 4.62 -6.05
CA ASP A 454 -7.13 5.76 -5.62
C ASP A 454 -7.47 5.63 -4.12
N PRO A 455 -6.98 6.54 -3.24
CA PRO A 455 -7.23 6.49 -1.81
C PRO A 455 -8.64 6.99 -1.42
N THR A 456 -9.46 7.45 -2.37
CA THR A 456 -10.89 7.74 -2.15
C THR A 456 -11.77 6.48 -2.22
N VAL A 457 -11.25 5.41 -2.84
CA VAL A 457 -11.96 4.14 -2.98
C VAL A 457 -11.64 3.25 -1.78
N LEU A 458 -12.62 3.09 -0.87
CA LEU A 458 -12.43 2.37 0.39
C LEU A 458 -11.98 0.90 0.22
N SER A 459 -12.38 0.25 -0.88
CA SER A 459 -11.98 -1.12 -1.21
C SER A 459 -10.50 -1.28 -1.53
N ASN A 460 -9.77 -0.18 -1.75
CA ASN A 460 -8.32 -0.18 -1.96
C ASN A 460 -7.51 -0.30 -0.65
N PHE A 461 -8.15 -0.24 0.52
CA PHE A 461 -7.47 -0.37 1.81
C PHE A 461 -7.50 -1.79 2.39
N ARG A 462 -6.46 -2.13 3.15
CA ARG A 462 -6.37 -3.30 4.03
C ARG A 462 -6.51 -2.86 5.50
N PRO A 463 -7.32 -3.55 6.31
CA PRO A 463 -7.47 -3.23 7.73
C PRO A 463 -6.33 -3.81 8.58
N ILE A 464 -5.17 -3.15 8.65
CA ILE A 464 -4.02 -3.67 9.42
C ILE A 464 -4.15 -3.32 10.90
N SER A 465 -4.25 -4.33 11.76
CA SER A 465 -4.35 -4.18 13.20
C SER A 465 -2.99 -3.99 13.87
N LYS A 466 -2.83 -2.88 14.58
CA LYS A 466 -1.71 -2.58 15.48
C LYS A 466 -2.02 -3.10 16.87
N LEU A 467 -1.40 -4.23 17.23
CA LEU A 467 -1.56 -4.79 18.58
C LEU A 467 -0.57 -4.18 19.58
N PRO A 468 -0.97 -4.01 20.86
CA PRO A 468 -0.07 -3.59 21.92
C PRO A 468 1.12 -4.54 22.10
N LEU A 469 2.28 -4.01 22.49
CA LEU A 469 3.50 -4.79 22.70
C LEU A 469 3.31 -5.94 23.70
N LEU A 470 2.64 -5.69 24.82
CA LEU A 470 2.35 -6.72 25.84
C LEU A 470 1.47 -7.85 25.30
N SER A 471 0.46 -7.52 24.47
CA SER A 471 -0.34 -8.53 23.76
C SER A 471 0.53 -9.42 22.88
N LYS A 472 1.44 -8.81 22.11
CA LYS A 472 2.35 -9.54 21.22
C LYS A 472 3.30 -10.45 21.99
N ILE A 473 3.81 -10.01 23.16
CA ILE A 473 4.65 -10.84 24.03
C ILE A 473 3.88 -12.09 24.46
N LEU A 474 2.67 -11.91 25.00
CA LEU A 474 1.82 -13.01 25.46
C LEU A 474 1.45 -13.97 24.30
N GLU A 475 0.97 -13.44 23.18
CA GLU A 475 0.61 -14.24 22.01
C GLU A 475 1.82 -15.01 21.46
N LYS A 476 3.03 -14.43 21.54
CA LYS A 476 4.23 -15.10 21.06
C LYS A 476 4.67 -16.23 21.98
N VAL A 477 4.53 -16.10 23.29
CA VAL A 477 4.73 -17.20 24.25
C VAL A 477 3.77 -18.35 23.94
N VAL A 478 2.48 -18.06 23.74
CA VAL A 478 1.48 -19.08 23.37
C VAL A 478 1.81 -19.71 22.01
N SER A 479 2.20 -18.90 21.02
CA SER A 479 2.57 -19.36 19.68
C SER A 479 3.76 -20.31 19.70
N GLU A 480 4.77 -20.06 20.54
CA GLU A 480 5.94 -20.94 20.68
C GLU A 480 5.57 -22.28 21.30
N GLN A 481 4.74 -22.30 22.34
CA GLN A 481 4.27 -23.55 22.93
C GLN A 481 3.33 -24.33 22.00
N LEU A 482 2.42 -23.64 21.31
CA LEU A 482 1.55 -24.26 20.30
C LEU A 482 2.39 -24.87 19.18
N SER A 483 3.37 -24.14 18.64
CA SER A 483 4.25 -24.66 17.58
C SER A 483 4.96 -25.93 18.00
N LEU A 484 5.51 -25.97 19.23
CA LEU A 484 6.17 -27.17 19.76
C LEU A 484 5.22 -28.36 19.84
N PHE A 485 3.99 -28.15 20.27
CA PHE A 485 2.97 -29.20 20.34
C PHE A 485 2.61 -29.73 18.94
N LEU A 486 2.36 -28.83 17.97
CA LEU A 486 2.06 -29.20 16.58
C LEU A 486 3.21 -29.96 15.92
N ASP A 487 4.45 -29.52 16.15
CA ASP A 487 5.66 -30.16 15.61
C ASP A 487 5.83 -31.59 16.19
N GLN A 488 5.55 -31.80 17.47
CA GLN A 488 5.62 -33.11 18.12
C GLN A 488 4.54 -34.07 17.63
N GLY A 489 3.33 -33.57 17.35
CA GLY A 489 2.22 -34.37 16.83
C GLY A 489 2.21 -34.51 15.30
N ASN A 490 3.15 -33.88 14.59
CA ASN A 490 3.13 -33.73 13.12
C ASN A 490 1.78 -33.21 12.57
N ILE A 491 1.17 -32.26 13.29
CA ILE A 491 -0.16 -31.71 13.00
C ILE A 491 -0.01 -30.52 12.05
N HIS A 492 0.56 -30.76 10.88
CA HIS A 492 0.73 -29.75 9.84
C HIS A 492 0.30 -30.29 8.49
N GLU A 493 -0.26 -29.42 7.65
CA GLU A 493 -0.47 -29.75 6.25
C GLU A 493 0.88 -29.80 5.52
N THR A 494 1.11 -30.91 4.83
CA THR A 494 2.40 -31.20 4.17
C THR A 494 2.65 -30.25 3.02
N PHE A 495 1.63 -29.97 2.20
CA PHE A 495 1.75 -29.10 1.03
C PHE A 495 1.31 -27.65 1.32
N GLN A 496 1.50 -27.19 2.56
CA GLN A 496 1.30 -25.79 2.95
C GLN A 496 2.66 -25.15 3.20
N SER A 497 3.03 -24.11 2.45
CA SER A 497 4.29 -23.37 2.64
C SER A 497 4.10 -22.00 3.28
N GLY A 498 2.89 -21.42 3.22
CA GLY A 498 2.61 -20.13 3.83
C GLY A 498 2.72 -20.20 5.35
N PHE A 499 3.38 -19.20 5.95
CA PHE A 499 3.56 -19.07 7.40
C PHE A 499 4.25 -20.25 8.12
N ARG A 500 4.86 -21.18 7.39
CA ARG A 500 5.63 -22.28 7.98
C ARG A 500 7.11 -21.94 8.10
N LYS A 501 7.73 -22.38 9.20
CA LYS A 501 9.18 -22.29 9.38
C LYS A 501 9.87 -23.11 8.29
N LEU A 502 10.98 -22.60 7.75
CA LEU A 502 11.77 -23.24 6.69
C LEU A 502 11.09 -23.36 5.31
N HIS A 503 9.92 -22.75 5.14
CA HIS A 503 9.25 -22.62 3.85
C HIS A 503 9.24 -21.15 3.40
N SER A 504 9.13 -20.93 2.09
CA SER A 504 9.05 -19.62 1.45
C SER A 504 8.18 -19.68 0.19
N THR A 505 7.97 -18.54 -0.47
CA THR A 505 7.35 -18.52 -1.80
C THR A 505 8.19 -19.33 -2.80
N GLU A 506 9.52 -19.32 -2.66
CA GLU A 506 10.43 -20.08 -3.52
C GLU A 506 10.22 -21.59 -3.38
N THR A 507 10.06 -22.10 -2.15
CA THR A 507 9.83 -23.55 -1.95
C THR A 507 8.51 -24.00 -2.57
N ALA A 508 7.48 -23.16 -2.51
CA ALA A 508 6.18 -23.43 -3.13
C ALA A 508 6.27 -23.42 -4.66
N LEU A 509 6.85 -22.36 -5.22
CA LEU A 509 7.04 -22.22 -6.66
C LEU A 509 7.89 -23.33 -7.24
N LEU A 510 9.00 -23.70 -6.58
CA LEU A 510 9.89 -24.77 -7.01
C LEU A 510 9.16 -26.12 -7.10
N LYS A 511 8.31 -26.44 -6.11
CA LYS A 511 7.55 -27.69 -6.12
C LYS A 511 6.61 -27.77 -7.31
N VAL A 512 5.79 -26.73 -7.49
CA VAL A 512 4.77 -26.68 -8.54
C VAL A 512 5.42 -26.63 -9.93
N SER A 513 6.43 -25.77 -10.13
CA SER A 513 7.10 -25.67 -11.43
C SER A 513 7.85 -26.96 -11.79
N SER A 514 8.53 -27.60 -10.82
CA SER A 514 9.24 -28.86 -11.07
C SER A 514 8.28 -29.98 -11.46
N ASP A 515 7.13 -30.11 -10.79
CA ASP A 515 6.15 -31.14 -11.14
C ASP A 515 5.58 -30.94 -12.55
N ILE A 516 5.29 -29.69 -12.91
CA ILE A 516 4.78 -29.32 -14.23
C ILE A 516 5.83 -29.63 -15.31
N MET A 517 7.08 -29.20 -15.11
CA MET A 517 8.16 -29.43 -16.08
C MET A 517 8.44 -30.93 -16.25
N MET A 518 8.54 -31.70 -15.16
CA MET A 518 8.72 -33.16 -15.24
C MET A 518 7.56 -33.86 -15.95
N SER A 519 6.34 -33.35 -15.80
CA SER A 519 5.17 -33.87 -16.50
C SER A 519 5.22 -33.55 -17.99
N ALA A 520 5.63 -32.34 -18.36
CA ALA A 520 5.83 -31.93 -19.75
C ALA A 520 6.93 -32.78 -20.43
N ASP A 521 8.06 -33.00 -19.76
CA ASP A 521 9.16 -33.87 -20.23
C ASP A 521 8.69 -35.32 -20.46
N SER A 522 7.68 -35.76 -19.70
CA SER A 522 7.04 -37.07 -19.84
C SER A 522 5.95 -37.11 -20.93
N GLY A 523 5.80 -36.04 -21.72
CA GLY A 523 4.80 -35.93 -22.77
C GLY A 523 3.36 -35.79 -22.26
N LYS A 524 3.16 -35.31 -21.03
CA LYS A 524 1.84 -35.05 -20.45
C LYS A 524 1.43 -33.60 -20.61
N CYS A 525 0.13 -33.36 -20.72
CA CYS A 525 -0.47 -32.05 -20.56
C CYS A 525 -0.72 -31.78 -19.07
N THR A 526 -0.72 -30.52 -18.67
CA THR A 526 -1.05 -30.10 -17.30
C THR A 526 -2.06 -28.96 -17.30
N VAL A 527 -3.07 -29.05 -16.44
CA VAL A 527 -3.97 -27.92 -16.12
C VAL A 527 -3.63 -27.46 -14.71
N LEU A 528 -3.27 -26.19 -14.56
CA LEU A 528 -3.00 -25.51 -13.29
C LEU A 528 -4.15 -24.53 -12.99
N VAL A 529 -4.72 -24.61 -11.80
CA VAL A 529 -5.82 -23.75 -11.33
C VAL A 529 -5.36 -23.03 -10.07
N LEU A 530 -5.42 -21.71 -10.08
CA LEU A 530 -5.17 -20.85 -8.92
C LEU A 530 -6.49 -20.36 -8.36
N LEU A 531 -6.76 -20.71 -7.10
CA LEU A 531 -7.97 -20.33 -6.38
C LEU A 531 -7.67 -19.16 -5.41
N ASP A 532 -8.49 -18.11 -5.46
CA ASP A 532 -8.46 -16.97 -4.54
C ASP A 532 -9.64 -17.05 -3.56
N LEU A 533 -9.38 -16.81 -2.27
CA LEU A 533 -10.43 -16.73 -1.25
C LEU A 533 -10.81 -15.27 -0.99
N SER A 534 -12.12 -15.00 -0.94
CA SER A 534 -12.65 -13.68 -0.65
C SER A 534 -12.43 -13.31 0.82
N SER A 535 -11.38 -12.52 1.08
CA SER A 535 -11.06 -11.98 2.41
C SER A 535 -10.93 -13.09 3.47
N ALA A 536 -10.15 -14.13 3.18
CA ALA A 536 -10.07 -15.35 3.97
C ALA A 536 -9.83 -15.11 5.48
N PHE A 537 -8.90 -14.19 5.82
CA PHE A 537 -8.60 -13.84 7.21
C PHE A 537 -9.74 -13.12 7.95
N ASP A 538 -10.68 -12.54 7.20
CA ASP A 538 -11.77 -11.74 7.75
C ASP A 538 -13.08 -12.55 7.91
N THR A 539 -13.14 -13.80 7.45
CA THR A 539 -14.43 -14.51 7.24
C THR A 539 -14.61 -15.81 8.03
N PHE A 540 -13.54 -16.48 8.44
CA PHE A 540 -13.64 -17.75 9.15
C PHE A 540 -14.31 -17.62 10.53
N ASP A 541 -14.97 -18.69 11.00
CA ASP A 541 -15.88 -18.70 12.15
C ASP A 541 -15.20 -19.16 13.46
N HIS A 542 -15.56 -18.50 14.58
CA HIS A 542 -14.99 -18.78 15.91
C HIS A 542 -15.36 -20.17 16.43
N GLN A 543 -16.62 -20.59 16.23
CA GLN A 543 -17.12 -21.86 16.76
C GLN A 543 -16.59 -23.04 15.96
N ILE A 544 -16.45 -22.89 14.63
CA ILE A 544 -15.79 -23.89 13.79
C ILE A 544 -14.32 -24.05 14.23
N LEU A 545 -13.57 -22.95 14.38
CA LEU A 545 -12.18 -23.02 14.81
C LEU A 545 -12.04 -23.67 16.20
N LEU A 546 -12.83 -23.26 17.19
CA LEU A 546 -12.74 -23.84 18.55
C LEU A 546 -13.06 -25.34 18.56
N ARG A 547 -14.04 -25.79 17.77
CA ARG A 547 -14.31 -27.22 17.59
C ARG A 547 -13.11 -27.94 16.98
N ARG A 548 -12.49 -27.39 15.93
CA ARG A 548 -11.28 -27.97 15.32
C ARG A 548 -10.11 -28.06 16.29
N LEU A 549 -9.84 -26.98 17.02
CA LEU A 549 -8.79 -26.93 18.02
C LEU A 549 -8.98 -28.03 19.07
N ARG A 550 -10.22 -28.28 19.50
CA ARG A 550 -10.55 -29.33 20.45
C ARG A 550 -10.47 -30.73 19.83
N ASP A 551 -11.16 -30.94 18.72
CA ASP A 551 -11.49 -32.28 18.20
C ASP A 551 -10.45 -32.82 17.22
N GLU A 552 -9.78 -31.97 16.45
CA GLU A 552 -8.79 -32.39 15.44
C GLU A 552 -7.35 -32.14 15.91
N VAL A 553 -7.11 -31.04 16.63
CA VAL A 553 -5.76 -30.66 17.08
C VAL A 553 -5.45 -31.19 18.48
N GLY A 554 -6.46 -31.38 19.35
CA GLY A 554 -6.26 -31.94 20.69
C GLY A 554 -6.06 -30.94 21.82
N LEU A 555 -6.55 -29.71 21.69
CA LEU A 555 -6.47 -28.71 22.76
C LEU A 555 -7.57 -28.95 23.79
N SER A 556 -7.23 -28.86 25.08
CA SER A 556 -8.17 -29.02 26.19
C SER A 556 -7.79 -28.16 27.39
N GLY A 557 -8.53 -28.30 28.50
CA GLY A 557 -8.19 -27.67 29.78
C GLY A 557 -8.01 -26.15 29.68
N SER A 558 -6.98 -25.62 30.35
CA SER A 558 -6.69 -24.18 30.34
C SER A 558 -6.23 -23.68 28.98
N VAL A 559 -5.64 -24.54 28.14
CA VAL A 559 -5.21 -24.20 26.78
C VAL A 559 -6.40 -23.86 25.91
N LEU A 560 -7.40 -24.76 25.84
CA LEU A 560 -8.62 -24.51 25.06
C LEU A 560 -9.40 -23.31 25.61
N HIS A 561 -9.45 -23.17 26.94
CA HIS A 561 -10.08 -22.01 27.58
C HIS A 561 -9.39 -20.69 27.18
N TRP A 562 -8.06 -20.68 27.09
CA TRP A 562 -7.30 -19.52 26.65
C TRP A 562 -7.61 -19.12 25.22
N PHE A 563 -7.65 -20.07 24.28
CA PHE A 563 -8.04 -19.77 22.90
C PHE A 563 -9.49 -19.28 22.82
N SER A 564 -10.41 -19.88 23.57
CA SER A 564 -11.79 -19.38 23.66
C SER A 564 -11.85 -17.94 24.18
N SER A 565 -11.08 -17.63 25.23
CA SER A 565 -10.96 -16.27 25.78
C SER A 565 -10.31 -15.29 24.80
N TYR A 566 -9.27 -15.72 24.07
CA TYR A 566 -8.56 -14.92 23.06
C TYR A 566 -9.46 -14.47 21.91
N LEU A 567 -10.35 -15.36 21.46
CA LEU A 567 -11.27 -15.14 20.35
C LEU A 567 -12.53 -14.36 20.74
N SER A 568 -12.99 -14.51 21.98
CA SER A 568 -14.27 -13.94 22.42
C SER A 568 -14.17 -12.48 22.87
N GLY A 569 -15.20 -11.68 22.56
CA GLY A 569 -15.36 -10.31 23.06
C GLY A 569 -14.33 -9.33 22.49
N ARG A 570 -13.97 -9.51 21.21
CA ARG A 570 -13.02 -8.64 20.51
C ARG A 570 -13.74 -7.49 19.83
N CYS A 571 -13.10 -6.33 19.86
CA CYS A 571 -13.56 -5.13 19.18
C CYS A 571 -12.39 -4.43 18.49
N PHE A 572 -12.71 -3.50 17.59
CA PHE A 572 -11.71 -2.71 16.90
C PHE A 572 -12.19 -1.30 16.62
N SER A 573 -11.23 -0.40 16.40
CA SER A 573 -11.47 0.97 15.95
C SER A 573 -10.50 1.30 14.82
N VAL A 574 -10.92 2.06 13.82
CA VAL A 574 -10.06 2.54 12.74
C VAL A 574 -9.38 3.84 13.18
N THR A 575 -8.10 4.00 12.85
CA THR A 575 -7.36 5.24 13.08
C THR A 575 -6.65 5.68 11.80
N VAL A 576 -6.94 6.91 11.37
CA VAL A 576 -6.32 7.53 10.20
C VAL A 576 -5.79 8.90 10.60
N ASN A 577 -4.51 9.18 10.33
CA ASN A 577 -3.86 10.44 10.72
C ASN A 577 -4.07 10.83 12.20
N GLN A 578 -4.07 9.85 13.10
CA GLN A 578 -4.33 9.99 14.55
C GLN A 578 -5.78 10.33 14.96
N ILE A 579 -6.71 10.42 14.00
CA ILE A 579 -8.14 10.52 14.26
C ILE A 579 -8.71 9.11 14.38
N ARG A 580 -9.44 8.85 15.46
CA ARG A 580 -9.98 7.53 15.79
C ARG A 580 -11.48 7.49 15.54
N SER A 581 -11.97 6.41 14.93
CA SER A 581 -13.41 6.13 14.80
C SER A 581 -14.04 5.71 16.13
N GLU A 582 -15.34 5.49 16.10
CA GLU A 582 -16.04 4.67 17.09
C GLU A 582 -15.47 3.23 17.13
N SER A 583 -15.89 2.47 18.15
CA SER A 583 -15.55 1.06 18.28
C SER A 583 -16.63 0.18 17.67
N ALA A 584 -16.25 -0.87 16.96
CA ALA A 584 -17.15 -1.91 16.46
C ALA A 584 -16.69 -3.30 16.92
N ASP A 585 -17.64 -4.23 17.00
CA ASP A 585 -17.35 -5.62 17.32
C ASP A 585 -16.63 -6.30 16.16
N LEU A 586 -15.65 -7.15 16.49
CA LEU A 586 -14.93 -7.94 15.51
C LEU A 586 -15.64 -9.28 15.30
N LEU A 587 -16.40 -9.39 14.20
CA LEU A 587 -17.23 -10.57 13.88
C LEU A 587 -16.43 -11.80 13.39
N CYS A 588 -15.10 -11.74 13.37
CA CYS A 588 -14.20 -12.77 12.83
C CYS A 588 -12.98 -13.01 13.73
N VAL A 589 -12.29 -14.14 13.50
CA VAL A 589 -11.42 -14.81 14.49
C VAL A 589 -10.26 -13.96 14.98
N VAL A 590 -9.45 -13.38 14.09
CA VAL A 590 -8.21 -12.74 14.53
C VAL A 590 -7.93 -11.44 13.77
N PRO A 591 -7.55 -10.35 14.46
CA PRO A 591 -7.14 -9.12 13.80
C PRO A 591 -5.98 -9.34 12.82
N GLN A 592 -6.07 -8.77 11.61
CA GLN A 592 -5.02 -8.87 10.59
C GLN A 592 -3.75 -8.16 11.08
N GLY A 593 -2.70 -8.92 11.42
CA GLY A 593 -1.47 -8.41 12.05
C GLY A 593 -1.19 -8.94 13.47
N SER A 594 -2.06 -9.82 13.96
CA SER A 594 -1.83 -10.65 15.14
C SER A 594 -0.69 -11.65 14.98
N VAL A 595 -0.18 -12.15 16.11
CA VAL A 595 0.89 -13.16 16.13
C VAL A 595 0.31 -14.55 15.89
N LEU A 596 -0.88 -14.83 16.45
CA LEU A 596 -1.54 -16.14 16.34
C LEU A 596 -2.42 -16.30 15.09
N GLY A 597 -2.84 -15.20 14.45
CA GLY A 597 -3.70 -15.22 13.26
C GLY A 597 -3.23 -16.19 12.17
N PRO A 598 -1.96 -16.12 11.72
CA PRO A 598 -1.45 -17.01 10.69
C PRO A 598 -1.55 -18.49 11.04
N VAL A 599 -1.11 -18.91 12.24
CA VAL A 599 -1.12 -20.33 12.63
C VAL A 599 -2.56 -20.84 12.83
N LEU A 600 -3.45 -20.03 13.41
CA LEU A 600 -4.85 -20.39 13.59
C LEU A 600 -5.56 -20.55 12.24
N PHE A 601 -5.22 -19.72 11.25
CA PHE A 601 -5.73 -19.87 9.89
C PHE A 601 -5.25 -21.18 9.24
N LEU A 602 -3.96 -21.54 9.40
CA LEU A 602 -3.45 -22.82 8.89
C LEU A 602 -4.17 -24.02 9.52
N LEU A 603 -4.38 -24.00 10.84
CA LEU A 603 -5.11 -25.04 11.56
C LEU A 603 -6.57 -25.14 11.09
N TYR A 604 -7.18 -24.00 10.74
CA TYR A 604 -8.51 -23.97 10.15
C TYR A 604 -8.56 -24.71 8.81
N LEU A 605 -7.51 -24.64 7.99
CA LEU A 605 -7.47 -25.23 6.66
C LEU A 605 -7.02 -26.70 6.61
N ILE A 606 -6.62 -27.31 7.73
CA ILE A 606 -6.10 -28.70 7.75
C ILE A 606 -7.02 -29.70 7.01
N PRO A 607 -8.35 -29.72 7.21
CA PRO A 607 -9.20 -30.69 6.52
C PRO A 607 -9.20 -30.56 5.00
N LEU A 608 -8.92 -29.38 4.47
CA LEU A 608 -8.91 -29.13 3.03
C LEU A 608 -7.86 -29.99 2.32
N GLY A 609 -6.67 -30.14 2.91
CA GLY A 609 -5.63 -31.00 2.35
C GLY A 609 -6.07 -32.46 2.28
N LYS A 610 -6.75 -32.96 3.33
CA LYS A 610 -7.30 -34.33 3.36
C LYS A 610 -8.37 -34.55 2.26
N ILE A 611 -9.19 -33.53 1.99
CA ILE A 611 -10.20 -33.59 0.91
C ILE A 611 -9.51 -33.72 -0.44
N ILE A 612 -8.50 -32.89 -0.71
CA ILE A 612 -7.79 -32.91 -2.00
C ILE A 612 -7.04 -34.24 -2.17
N GLN A 613 -6.42 -34.78 -1.12
CA GLN A 613 -5.76 -36.08 -1.14
C GLN A 613 -6.69 -37.26 -1.49
N GLY A 614 -8.01 -37.10 -1.36
CA GLY A 614 -9.00 -38.06 -1.82
C GLY A 614 -9.06 -38.20 -3.35
N PHE A 615 -8.46 -37.27 -4.10
CA PHE A 615 -8.44 -37.24 -5.57
C PHE A 615 -7.02 -37.55 -6.09
N PRO A 616 -6.71 -38.81 -6.46
CA PRO A 616 -5.34 -39.24 -6.76
C PRO A 616 -4.72 -38.60 -8.02
N ASP A 617 -5.55 -38.09 -8.94
CA ASP A 617 -5.10 -37.39 -10.15
C ASP A 617 -4.82 -35.91 -9.91
N VAL A 618 -5.18 -35.37 -8.74
CA VAL A 618 -5.05 -33.94 -8.41
C VAL A 618 -3.91 -33.75 -7.43
N SER A 619 -2.91 -32.99 -7.86
CA SER A 619 -1.85 -32.48 -6.99
C SER A 619 -2.20 -31.07 -6.54
N TYR A 620 -1.65 -30.65 -5.40
CA TYR A 620 -1.90 -29.32 -4.88
C TYR A 620 -0.71 -28.77 -4.12
N HIS A 621 -0.70 -27.44 -4.01
CA HIS A 621 0.18 -26.73 -3.10
C HIS A 621 -0.54 -25.48 -2.59
N MET A 622 -0.39 -25.19 -1.31
CA MET A 622 -0.98 -24.02 -0.66
C MET A 622 0.10 -23.07 -0.17
N PHE A 623 -0.21 -21.79 -0.26
CA PHE A 623 0.56 -20.73 0.37
C PHE A 623 -0.40 -19.79 1.09
N ALA A 624 -0.58 -20.01 2.39
CA ALA A 624 -1.62 -19.33 3.16
C ALA A 624 -3.01 -19.57 2.55
N ASP A 625 -3.67 -18.52 2.08
CA ASP A 625 -4.98 -18.53 1.43
C ASP A 625 -4.91 -18.80 -0.09
N ASP A 626 -3.73 -18.70 -0.71
CA ASP A 626 -3.53 -19.05 -2.12
C ASP A 626 -3.48 -20.58 -2.27
N ILE A 627 -4.46 -21.16 -2.97
CA ILE A 627 -4.56 -22.60 -3.20
C ILE A 627 -4.30 -22.89 -4.68
N GLN A 628 -3.36 -23.78 -4.95
CA GLN A 628 -2.96 -24.17 -6.31
C GLN A 628 -3.31 -25.64 -6.49
N LEU A 629 -4.12 -25.95 -7.51
CA LEU A 629 -4.44 -27.33 -7.91
C LEU A 629 -3.87 -27.58 -9.29
N TYR A 630 -3.30 -28.74 -9.52
CA TYR A 630 -2.82 -29.12 -10.84
C TYR A 630 -3.03 -30.59 -11.12
N CYS A 631 -3.43 -30.88 -12.35
CA CYS A 631 -3.72 -32.22 -12.83
C CYS A 631 -2.91 -32.45 -14.10
N SER A 632 -2.03 -33.45 -14.09
CA SER A 632 -1.17 -33.83 -15.22
C SER A 632 -1.61 -35.18 -15.80
N PHE A 633 -1.84 -35.23 -17.10
CA PHE A 633 -2.46 -36.38 -17.78
C PHE A 633 -1.89 -36.53 -19.20
N LYS A 634 -1.93 -37.75 -19.74
CA LYS A 634 -1.58 -37.95 -21.16
C LYS A 634 -2.68 -37.35 -22.05
N PRO A 635 -2.39 -36.86 -23.26
CA PRO A 635 -3.41 -36.34 -24.18
C PRO A 635 -4.57 -37.30 -24.46
N THR A 636 -4.34 -38.61 -24.35
CA THR A 636 -5.36 -39.67 -24.50
C THR A 636 -6.23 -39.89 -23.26
N GLU A 637 -5.96 -39.22 -22.14
CA GLU A 637 -6.57 -39.43 -20.83
C GLU A 637 -7.34 -38.20 -20.32
N LEU A 638 -7.97 -37.44 -21.23
CA LEU A 638 -8.75 -36.24 -20.91
C LEU A 638 -9.79 -36.45 -19.80
N GLN A 639 -10.34 -37.66 -19.68
CA GLN A 639 -11.29 -38.02 -18.63
C GLN A 639 -10.76 -37.78 -17.21
N ARG A 640 -9.44 -37.76 -16.97
CA ARG A 640 -8.86 -37.45 -15.65
C ARG A 640 -9.22 -36.04 -15.17
N LEU A 641 -9.51 -35.10 -16.08
CA LEU A 641 -9.97 -33.76 -15.73
C LEU A 641 -11.30 -33.77 -14.98
N SER A 642 -12.12 -34.81 -15.11
CA SER A 642 -13.33 -34.97 -14.29
C SER A 642 -13.01 -35.06 -12.79
N SER A 643 -11.87 -35.65 -12.43
CA SER A 643 -11.38 -35.71 -11.05
C SER A 643 -11.04 -34.32 -10.51
N LEU A 644 -10.40 -33.48 -11.32
CA LEU A 644 -10.12 -32.08 -10.98
C LEU A 644 -11.42 -31.27 -10.78
N VAL A 645 -12.38 -31.40 -11.69
CA VAL A 645 -13.67 -30.70 -11.61
C VAL A 645 -14.46 -31.15 -10.37
N GLN A 646 -14.51 -32.45 -10.09
CA GLN A 646 -15.17 -32.95 -8.88
C GLN A 646 -14.46 -32.48 -7.61
N CYS A 647 -13.13 -32.48 -7.60
CA CYS A 647 -12.34 -31.95 -6.50
C CYS A 647 -12.68 -30.49 -6.21
N LEU A 648 -12.79 -29.65 -7.24
CA LEU A 648 -13.20 -28.25 -7.11
C LEU A 648 -14.61 -28.08 -6.54
N VAL A 649 -15.54 -28.97 -6.92
CA VAL A 649 -16.90 -28.98 -6.35
C VAL A 649 -16.87 -29.30 -4.85
N GLU A 650 -16.14 -30.34 -4.44
CA GLU A 650 -15.99 -30.69 -3.02
C GLU A 650 -15.30 -29.56 -2.22
N ILE A 651 -14.27 -28.93 -2.78
CA ILE A 651 -13.61 -27.77 -2.17
C ILE A 651 -14.60 -26.62 -1.99
N LYS A 652 -15.39 -26.29 -3.02
CA LYS A 652 -16.38 -25.20 -2.97
C LYS A 652 -17.45 -25.47 -1.91
N HIS A 653 -17.95 -26.70 -1.82
CA HIS A 653 -18.88 -27.11 -0.77
C HIS A 653 -18.24 -27.00 0.61
N TRP A 654 -17.06 -27.56 0.80
CA TRP A 654 -16.36 -27.51 2.09
C TRP A 654 -16.05 -26.07 2.52
N LEU A 655 -15.59 -25.20 1.61
CA LEU A 655 -15.36 -23.79 1.91
C LEU A 655 -16.64 -23.12 2.41
N SER A 656 -17.77 -23.36 1.73
CA SER A 656 -19.07 -22.82 2.11
C SER A 656 -19.53 -23.30 3.49
N ASP A 657 -19.41 -24.60 3.77
CA ASP A 657 -19.71 -25.21 5.08
C ASP A 657 -18.80 -24.69 6.19
N ASN A 658 -17.66 -24.10 5.83
CA ASN A 658 -16.69 -23.53 6.74
C ASN A 658 -16.63 -22.00 6.65
N THR A 659 -17.71 -21.37 6.22
CA THR A 659 -17.89 -19.91 6.18
C THR A 659 -16.77 -19.17 5.41
N LEU A 660 -16.16 -19.84 4.43
CA LEU A 660 -15.19 -19.29 3.50
C LEU A 660 -15.84 -19.16 2.11
N GLN A 661 -15.51 -18.09 1.40
CA GLN A 661 -16.05 -17.84 0.06
C GLN A 661 -14.93 -17.90 -0.98
N LEU A 662 -15.07 -18.79 -1.96
CA LEU A 662 -14.23 -18.82 -3.14
C LEU A 662 -14.54 -17.59 -4.02
N ASN A 663 -13.50 -16.97 -4.56
CA ASN A 663 -13.61 -15.82 -5.45
C ASN A 663 -13.49 -16.26 -6.91
N GLU A 664 -14.63 -16.59 -7.52
CA GLU A 664 -14.68 -17.12 -8.89
C GLU A 664 -14.13 -16.13 -9.92
N ASP A 665 -14.35 -14.82 -9.73
CA ASP A 665 -13.87 -13.77 -10.65
C ASP A 665 -12.34 -13.67 -10.71
N LYS A 666 -11.65 -14.16 -9.67
CA LYS A 666 -10.19 -14.16 -9.58
C LYS A 666 -9.57 -15.54 -9.70
N THR A 667 -10.38 -16.58 -9.84
CA THR A 667 -9.86 -17.90 -10.18
C THR A 667 -9.24 -17.83 -11.57
N GLU A 668 -7.99 -18.26 -11.70
CA GLU A 668 -7.26 -18.26 -12.96
C GLU A 668 -6.81 -19.69 -13.30
N THR A 669 -6.93 -20.07 -14.56
CA THR A 669 -6.48 -21.37 -15.05
C THR A 669 -5.42 -21.21 -16.14
N LEU A 670 -4.37 -22.01 -16.09
CA LEU A 670 -3.35 -22.12 -17.13
C LEU A 670 -3.36 -23.55 -17.68
N VAL A 671 -3.40 -23.68 -19.00
CA VAL A 671 -3.31 -24.95 -19.71
C VAL A 671 -1.94 -25.04 -20.37
N ILE A 672 -1.18 -26.04 -19.97
CA ILE A 672 0.17 -26.32 -20.45
C ILE A 672 0.08 -27.58 -21.31
N ALA A 673 -0.07 -27.38 -22.61
CA ALA A 673 -0.31 -28.42 -23.61
C ALA A 673 0.07 -27.92 -25.01
N PRO A 674 0.31 -28.81 -25.99
CA PRO A 674 0.41 -28.43 -27.39
C PRO A 674 -0.85 -27.69 -27.87
N ASP A 675 -0.69 -26.68 -28.72
CA ASP A 675 -1.78 -25.79 -29.16
C ASP A 675 -2.99 -26.55 -29.72
N ASP A 676 -2.75 -27.62 -30.47
CA ASP A 676 -3.81 -28.47 -31.07
C ASP A 676 -4.66 -29.20 -30.01
N SER A 677 -4.14 -29.40 -28.80
CA SER A 677 -4.82 -30.13 -27.71
C SER A 677 -5.67 -29.21 -26.82
N ILE A 678 -5.41 -27.90 -26.82
CA ILE A 678 -6.07 -26.93 -25.92
C ILE A 678 -7.60 -26.87 -26.12
N PRO A 679 -8.15 -26.86 -27.36
CA PRO A 679 -9.60 -26.80 -27.54
C PRO A 679 -10.33 -27.99 -26.91
N GLY A 680 -9.77 -29.19 -27.03
CA GLY A 680 -10.31 -30.40 -26.41
C GLY A 680 -10.26 -30.34 -24.88
N ILE A 681 -9.16 -29.86 -24.31
CA ILE A 681 -9.01 -29.65 -22.87
C ILE A 681 -10.07 -28.66 -22.36
N ASN A 682 -10.22 -27.51 -23.02
CA ASN A 682 -11.19 -26.48 -22.63
C ASN A 682 -12.63 -27.00 -22.63
N GLN A 683 -12.98 -27.87 -23.58
CA GLN A 683 -14.30 -28.49 -23.62
C GLN A 683 -14.56 -29.37 -22.38
N TYR A 684 -13.56 -30.11 -21.90
CA TYR A 684 -13.66 -30.94 -20.70
C TYR A 684 -13.66 -30.13 -19.39
N LEU A 685 -13.03 -28.95 -19.37
CA LEU A 685 -13.01 -28.07 -18.21
C LEU A 685 -14.38 -27.39 -17.95
N GLY A 686 -15.27 -27.35 -18.95
CA GLY A 686 -16.60 -26.75 -18.80
C GLY A 686 -16.52 -25.28 -18.38
N ASP A 687 -17.20 -24.93 -17.28
CA ASP A 687 -17.22 -23.57 -16.73
C ASP A 687 -15.82 -23.06 -16.35
N LEU A 688 -14.93 -23.95 -15.90
CA LEU A 688 -13.54 -23.60 -15.59
C LEU A 688 -12.78 -23.13 -16.84
N GLY A 689 -13.20 -23.56 -18.04
CA GLY A 689 -12.65 -23.10 -19.31
C GLY A 689 -12.73 -21.58 -19.51
N GLN A 690 -13.69 -20.90 -18.86
CA GLN A 690 -13.83 -19.43 -18.91
C GLN A 690 -12.70 -18.70 -18.17
N SER A 691 -12.06 -19.38 -17.22
CA SER A 691 -10.95 -18.84 -16.42
C SER A 691 -9.57 -19.06 -17.06
N VAL A 692 -9.50 -19.70 -18.23
CA VAL A 692 -8.23 -19.99 -18.90
C VAL A 692 -7.58 -18.71 -19.41
N LYS A 693 -6.31 -18.51 -19.04
CA LYS A 693 -5.48 -17.37 -19.46
C LYS A 693 -4.23 -17.86 -20.20
N PRO A 694 -3.67 -17.05 -21.12
CA PRO A 694 -2.41 -17.39 -21.80
C PRO A 694 -1.19 -17.38 -20.87
N SER A 695 -1.25 -16.59 -19.80
CA SER A 695 -0.31 -16.57 -18.70
C SER A 695 -1.03 -16.18 -17.42
N LEU A 696 -0.47 -16.55 -16.27
CA LEU A 696 -1.00 -16.20 -14.94
C LEU A 696 0.13 -15.79 -14.00
N ARG A 697 -0.20 -15.08 -12.92
CA ARG A 697 0.78 -14.64 -11.91
C ARG A 697 0.71 -15.49 -10.65
N ASN A 698 1.61 -16.46 -10.51
CA ASN A 698 1.72 -17.34 -9.36
C ASN A 698 2.75 -16.81 -8.34
N LEU A 699 2.32 -16.47 -7.12
CA LEU A 699 3.17 -15.99 -6.01
C LEU A 699 4.21 -14.92 -6.41
N GLY A 700 3.84 -14.06 -7.36
CA GLY A 700 4.67 -12.97 -7.85
C GLY A 700 5.41 -13.23 -9.17
N VAL A 701 5.51 -14.49 -9.62
CA VAL A 701 6.14 -14.91 -10.88
C VAL A 701 5.07 -15.14 -11.95
N VAL A 702 5.36 -14.83 -13.21
CA VAL A 702 4.45 -15.09 -14.32
C VAL A 702 4.76 -16.45 -14.92
N PHE A 703 3.76 -17.32 -15.03
CA PHE A 703 3.86 -18.58 -15.78
C PHE A 703 3.08 -18.43 -17.06
N ASP A 704 3.65 -18.87 -18.17
CA ASP A 704 2.97 -19.01 -19.46
C ASP A 704 2.87 -20.49 -19.86
N LYS A 705 2.25 -20.74 -21.01
CA LYS A 705 2.08 -22.11 -21.54
C LYS A 705 3.41 -22.82 -21.83
N ASP A 706 4.48 -22.06 -22.05
CA ASP A 706 5.81 -22.57 -22.40
C ASP A 706 6.72 -22.70 -21.16
N MET A 707 6.24 -22.26 -20.00
CA MET A 707 6.97 -22.15 -18.73
C MET A 707 8.28 -21.33 -18.89
N SER A 708 8.23 -20.25 -19.69
CA SER A 708 9.39 -19.45 -20.09
C SER A 708 9.84 -18.35 -19.11
#